data_AF-A0A4Q7YNC7-F1
#
_entry.id   AF-A0A4Q7YNC7-F1
#
_cell.length_a   1.000
_cell.length_b   1.000
_cell.length_c   1.000
_cell.angle_alpha   90.00
_cell.angle_beta   90.00
_cell.angle_gamma   90.00
#
_symmetry.space_group_name_H-M   'P 1'
#
loop_
_entity.id
_entity.type
_entity.pdbx_description
1 polymer ?
#
loop_
_entity_poly.entity_id
_entity_poly.type
_entity_poly.pdbx_seq_one_letter_code
_entity_poly.pdbx_strand_id
1 'polypeptide(L)'
;MLPNALNSKLKLLPLAAVLLLAACGGGGGSSSPAPVSTTISGTASKGTFKNAIVTAFQVKADGTKGDLIKTVRTGADGKYSIVVSGYTGPVLLEMSGDADTKMTCDIPAGCGGGVGFGQDVANPGLTLTSVLSGLPGGVINSAITPFTHLAAQFALNKPGHLTATNIDAALTQIQDLFDLPALNATQPADASLDLSTKGLDAQRYALLNAAIGQLAGSVGGIGTKLDGLVALLNANGGQLPSSGSAGLDLADVLRAAQDVVNSGKVAGINSLISTALAENIQVAELTTGNTTATPSDTSGAADLAKAKAFVTSAGQLAAQLRTLDDQSAVDGFRAKIHTIDTMATENGLISQATVAAFNLLLQAAEAGTASKTFTVPEVQAMLDATRNPRFPVTAQNDVRLVVNTADNSVSLSGELVVKPTTSSWNGTTWVLDTPKGFTVTNLKLSYPGDAVSTNTYTLSLLANASIKSGDVALTIPALTSSHIQVTFPTAKTFADRQLDMDGLNPELPTAITAKLDQMMLTALNAPATEFSRFSGTMSLNVVQGMLDVSHGGGQRAWPLPTLAQMKGIFTSNDGLNSMDASASIDLTGSNPKVSPLPGHVRSNLFTYQYNTLANQATLTASTGLFVSDNAWGGSPTLTLKMAALSPTCLIASYPNAPFGDWLLGCFGKTTVSESLSALLSLGYTPYQLQVFVTGEGYYQPVLTGLTANTTATAANGTLLEGNELFEDATHFGKGTISLTTKVKLSGATPVDLDATITAKRTAIDGGGLTAAFRLGADQMTLTAPVIGGKAVYTLTNKDGVSVEVSAVDTQDKIAIKLNGKEYGWLYTLNGLPVAKFTDNSLMAL
;
A
#
# COMPACT_ATOMS: atom_id res chain seq x y z
N MET A 1 9.82 5.82 18.92
CA MET A 1 11.29 5.82 18.71
C MET A 1 11.65 5.16 17.38
N LEU A 2 11.13 5.66 16.27
CA LEU A 2 11.52 5.29 14.91
C LEU A 2 11.86 6.57 14.14
N PRO A 3 13.09 7.10 14.27
CA PRO A 3 13.72 7.71 13.09
C PRO A 3 15.18 7.30 12.85
N ASN A 4 15.86 6.63 13.78
CA ASN A 4 17.32 6.41 13.68
C ASN A 4 17.77 5.06 13.08
N ALA A 5 16.85 4.14 12.75
CA ALA A 5 17.22 2.82 12.21
C ALA A 5 17.26 2.77 10.67
N LEU A 6 16.64 3.71 9.96
CA LEU A 6 16.68 3.74 8.48
C LEU A 6 17.85 4.55 7.91
N ASN A 7 18.45 5.47 8.68
CA ASN A 7 19.54 6.35 8.19
C ASN A 7 20.94 5.70 8.15
N SER A 8 21.13 4.51 8.72
CA SER A 8 22.48 3.90 8.84
C SER A 8 22.68 2.59 8.07
N LYS A 9 21.63 2.00 7.46
CA LYS A 9 21.75 0.74 6.71
C LYS A 9 21.31 0.80 5.24
N LEU A 10 20.81 1.94 4.76
CA LEU A 10 20.56 2.21 3.34
C LEU A 10 21.68 3.03 2.69
N LYS A 11 22.94 2.80 3.13
CA LYS A 11 24.15 3.39 2.52
C LYS A 11 25.02 2.36 1.79
N LEU A 12 24.54 1.14 1.60
CA LEU A 12 25.20 0.16 0.76
C LEU A 12 24.17 -0.62 -0.06
N LEU A 13 23.84 -0.10 -1.23
CA LEU A 13 23.67 -0.95 -2.41
C LEU A 13 24.32 -0.25 -3.62
N PRO A 14 25.64 0.04 -3.59
CA PRO A 14 26.35 0.10 -4.85
C PRO A 14 26.26 -1.29 -5.46
N LEU A 15 25.95 -1.31 -6.74
CA LEU A 15 26.08 -2.38 -7.70
C LEU A 15 27.42 -3.13 -7.52
N ALA A 16 27.50 -4.03 -6.55
CA ALA A 16 28.71 -4.74 -6.15
C ALA A 16 28.60 -6.21 -6.52
N ALA A 17 28.59 -6.45 -7.83
CA ALA A 17 28.96 -7.73 -8.39
C ALA A 17 29.50 -7.46 -9.78
N VAL A 18 30.77 -7.05 -9.89
CA VAL A 18 31.72 -7.58 -10.88
C VAL A 18 33.14 -7.20 -10.45
N LEU A 19 33.89 -8.19 -9.95
CA LEU A 19 35.34 -8.22 -10.02
C LEU A 19 35.79 -9.67 -10.29
N LEU A 20 36.66 -9.80 -11.30
CA LEU A 20 37.59 -10.89 -11.63
C LEU A 20 37.23 -11.81 -12.82
N LEU A 21 38.16 -11.79 -13.78
CA LEU A 21 38.24 -12.44 -15.10
C LEU A 21 38.89 -13.85 -14.99
N ALA A 22 38.56 -14.77 -15.92
CA ALA A 22 39.45 -15.22 -17.01
C ALA A 22 38.90 -16.40 -17.86
N ALA A 23 39.15 -16.31 -19.18
CA ALA A 23 39.35 -17.38 -20.19
C ALA A 23 38.18 -17.86 -21.14
N CYS A 24 38.30 -17.48 -22.43
CA CYS A 24 38.26 -18.24 -23.71
C CYS A 24 37.33 -19.48 -23.87
N GLY A 25 36.58 -19.77 -24.94
CA GLY A 25 36.48 -19.29 -26.33
C GLY A 25 35.86 -20.38 -27.26
N GLY A 26 35.39 -19.99 -28.47
CA GLY A 26 35.06 -20.85 -29.65
C GLY A 26 33.61 -21.36 -29.74
N GLY A 27 32.93 -21.49 -30.90
CA GLY A 27 33.22 -21.31 -32.32
C GLY A 27 31.93 -21.58 -33.14
N GLY A 28 31.77 -20.95 -34.31
CA GLY A 28 30.52 -20.93 -35.09
C GLY A 28 30.33 -22.06 -36.12
N GLY A 29 29.11 -22.16 -36.65
CA GLY A 29 28.76 -22.98 -37.81
C GLY A 29 27.43 -22.53 -38.42
N SER A 30 27.47 -22.04 -39.66
CA SER A 30 26.34 -21.47 -40.40
C SER A 30 25.80 -22.48 -41.40
N SER A 31 24.49 -22.78 -41.35
CA SER A 31 23.77 -23.51 -42.41
C SER A 31 22.67 -22.64 -43.02
N SER A 32 22.58 -22.68 -44.35
CA SER A 32 21.65 -21.91 -45.20
C SER A 32 20.17 -22.04 -44.76
N PRO A 33 19.36 -20.96 -44.76
CA PRO A 33 18.03 -20.99 -44.14
C PRO A 33 17.00 -21.75 -44.99
N ALA A 34 16.27 -22.66 -44.36
CA ALA A 34 15.01 -23.19 -44.84
C ALA A 34 13.97 -22.05 -45.01
N PRO A 35 12.96 -22.19 -45.88
CA PRO A 35 11.89 -21.20 -45.99
C PRO A 35 11.24 -20.96 -44.62
N VAL A 36 11.27 -19.71 -44.16
CA VAL A 36 10.72 -19.30 -42.86
C VAL A 36 9.20 -19.43 -42.86
N SER A 37 8.70 -20.46 -42.18
CA SER A 37 7.29 -20.58 -41.80
C SER A 37 7.06 -19.94 -40.44
N THR A 38 5.94 -19.25 -40.28
CA THR A 38 5.50 -18.68 -39.00
C THR A 38 4.20 -19.33 -38.56
N THR A 39 4.15 -19.82 -37.32
CA THR A 39 2.93 -20.32 -36.67
C THR A 39 2.41 -19.25 -35.73
N ILE A 40 1.28 -18.64 -36.08
CA ILE A 40 0.55 -17.69 -35.24
C ILE A 40 -0.34 -18.48 -34.30
N SER A 41 -0.11 -18.40 -33.00
CA SER A 41 -0.93 -19.07 -31.99
C SER A 41 -1.51 -18.07 -31.00
N GLY A 42 -2.69 -18.36 -30.47
CA GLY A 42 -3.22 -17.56 -29.36
C GLY A 42 -4.66 -17.87 -29.02
N THR A 43 -5.25 -17.03 -28.17
CA THR A 43 -6.59 -17.18 -27.63
C THR A 43 -7.48 -16.03 -28.08
N ALA A 44 -8.66 -16.35 -28.58
CA ALA A 44 -9.71 -15.36 -28.78
C ALA A 44 -10.56 -15.29 -27.50
N SER A 45 -10.55 -14.12 -26.84
CA SER A 45 -11.21 -13.95 -25.55
C SER A 45 -11.76 -12.54 -25.38
N LYS A 46 -13.08 -12.43 -25.26
CA LYS A 46 -13.77 -11.35 -24.53
C LYS A 46 -14.32 -11.96 -23.25
N GLY A 47 -15.19 -12.95 -23.39
CA GLY A 47 -15.03 -14.21 -22.68
C GLY A 47 -14.55 -15.28 -23.66
N THR A 48 -14.23 -16.49 -23.19
CA THR A 48 -13.63 -17.53 -24.05
C THR A 48 -14.52 -17.88 -25.23
N PHE A 49 -14.06 -17.60 -26.46
CA PHE A 49 -14.79 -17.87 -27.69
C PHE A 49 -14.60 -19.33 -28.14
N LYS A 50 -15.69 -20.10 -28.14
CA LYS A 50 -15.69 -21.51 -28.56
C LYS A 50 -16.18 -21.61 -29.99
N ASN A 51 -15.44 -22.36 -30.82
CA ASN A 51 -15.77 -22.61 -32.23
C ASN A 51 -15.90 -21.32 -33.07
N ALA A 52 -15.27 -20.22 -32.65
CA ALA A 52 -15.28 -18.95 -33.38
C ALA A 52 -14.36 -19.02 -34.61
N ILE A 53 -14.71 -18.28 -35.65
CA ILE A 53 -13.96 -18.23 -36.90
C ILE A 53 -12.82 -17.22 -36.71
N VAL A 54 -11.58 -17.63 -36.97
CA VAL A 54 -10.41 -16.75 -36.97
C VAL A 54 -9.79 -16.76 -38.36
N THR A 55 -9.73 -15.58 -38.99
CA THR A 55 -9.18 -15.41 -40.33
C THR A 55 -7.97 -14.48 -40.30
N ALA A 56 -6.88 -14.91 -40.91
CA ALA A 56 -5.70 -14.10 -41.14
C ALA A 56 -5.73 -13.49 -42.55
N PHE A 57 -5.46 -12.20 -42.65
CA PHE A 57 -5.37 -11.45 -43.91
C PHE A 57 -3.98 -10.81 -44.03
N GLN A 58 -3.47 -10.76 -45.26
CA GLN A 58 -2.32 -9.91 -45.58
C GLN A 58 -2.71 -8.45 -45.40
N VAL A 59 -1.73 -7.60 -45.13
CA VAL A 59 -1.89 -6.15 -45.25
C VAL A 59 -1.29 -5.70 -46.57
N LYS A 60 -2.06 -4.91 -47.34
CA LYS A 60 -1.63 -4.34 -48.62
C LYS A 60 -0.53 -3.29 -48.43
N ALA A 61 0.13 -2.92 -49.51
CA ALA A 61 1.15 -1.86 -49.49
C ALA A 61 0.62 -0.49 -49.05
N ASP A 62 -0.69 -0.22 -49.25
CA ASP A 62 -1.37 0.98 -48.76
C ASP A 62 -1.80 0.89 -47.27
N GLY A 63 -1.48 -0.22 -46.59
CA GLY A 63 -1.82 -0.47 -45.19
C GLY A 63 -3.27 -0.92 -44.97
N THR A 64 -4.06 -1.16 -46.02
CA THR A 64 -5.43 -1.66 -45.88
C THR A 64 -5.50 -3.19 -45.86
N LYS A 65 -6.66 -3.75 -45.48
CA LYS A 65 -6.92 -5.20 -45.48
C LYS A 65 -6.72 -5.78 -46.88
N GLY A 66 -5.86 -6.79 -46.98
CA GLY A 66 -5.48 -7.50 -48.20
C GLY A 66 -6.08 -8.89 -48.30
N ASP A 67 -5.38 -9.75 -49.05
CA ASP A 67 -5.86 -11.08 -49.39
C ASP A 67 -5.93 -11.99 -48.16
N LEU A 68 -6.93 -12.88 -48.15
CA LEU A 68 -7.07 -13.92 -47.14
C LEU A 68 -5.88 -14.87 -47.21
N ILE A 69 -5.24 -15.12 -46.06
CA ILE A 69 -4.15 -16.08 -45.92
C ILE A 69 -4.74 -17.45 -45.55
N LYS A 70 -5.47 -17.50 -44.42
CA LYS A 70 -6.02 -18.75 -43.89
C LYS A 70 -7.12 -18.47 -42.86
N THR A 71 -8.09 -19.38 -42.79
CA THR A 71 -9.15 -19.40 -41.77
C THR A 71 -9.05 -20.68 -40.94
N VAL A 72 -9.25 -20.55 -39.63
CA VAL A 72 -9.33 -21.65 -38.65
C VAL A 72 -10.48 -21.40 -37.68
N ARG A 73 -10.79 -22.37 -36.82
CA ARG A 73 -11.72 -22.18 -35.70
C ARG A 73 -11.02 -22.32 -34.35
N THR A 74 -11.55 -21.64 -33.35
CA THR A 74 -11.07 -21.77 -31.96
C THR A 74 -11.52 -23.09 -31.34
N GLY A 75 -10.70 -23.62 -30.44
CA GLY A 75 -11.04 -24.73 -29.56
C GLY A 75 -12.01 -24.34 -28.45
N ALA A 76 -12.38 -25.32 -27.61
CA ALA A 76 -13.24 -25.10 -26.44
C ALA A 76 -12.63 -24.17 -25.37
N ASP A 77 -11.30 -24.04 -25.38
CA ASP A 77 -10.52 -23.13 -24.54
C ASP A 77 -10.18 -21.79 -25.24
N GLY A 78 -10.81 -21.54 -26.39
CA GLY A 78 -10.61 -20.31 -27.17
C GLY A 78 -9.32 -20.25 -27.97
N LYS A 79 -8.48 -21.29 -27.93
CA LYS A 79 -7.20 -21.30 -28.64
C LYS A 79 -7.34 -21.55 -30.12
N TYR A 80 -6.47 -20.93 -30.92
CA TYR A 80 -6.33 -21.17 -32.35
C TYR A 80 -4.85 -21.23 -32.75
N SER A 81 -4.59 -21.81 -33.93
CA SER A 81 -3.24 -21.84 -34.52
C SER A 81 -3.31 -21.74 -36.05
N ILE A 82 -2.56 -20.80 -36.63
CA ILE A 82 -2.49 -20.54 -38.07
C ILE A 82 -1.04 -20.64 -38.52
N VAL A 83 -0.75 -21.57 -39.43
CA VAL A 83 0.55 -21.67 -40.09
C VAL A 83 0.56 -20.84 -41.36
N VAL A 84 1.50 -19.90 -41.46
CA VAL A 84 1.74 -19.01 -42.60
C VAL A 84 3.10 -19.31 -43.20
N SER A 85 3.16 -19.49 -44.52
CA SER A 85 4.38 -19.77 -45.26
C SER A 85 4.54 -18.77 -46.41
N GLY A 86 5.75 -18.27 -46.63
CA GLY A 86 6.06 -17.38 -47.76
C GLY A 86 5.58 -15.93 -47.62
N TYR A 87 5.10 -15.51 -46.43
CA TYR A 87 4.73 -14.14 -46.12
C TYR A 87 5.40 -13.68 -44.83
N THR A 88 6.03 -12.50 -44.86
CA THR A 88 6.75 -11.90 -43.71
C THR A 88 6.20 -10.53 -43.31
N GLY A 89 5.24 -9.99 -44.07
CA GLY A 89 4.65 -8.67 -43.85
C GLY A 89 3.63 -8.62 -42.71
N PRO A 90 3.01 -7.45 -42.47
CA PRO A 90 2.02 -7.29 -41.41
C PRO A 90 0.75 -8.13 -41.64
N VAL A 91 0.15 -8.63 -40.56
CA VAL A 91 -1.05 -9.46 -40.63
C VAL A 91 -2.18 -8.85 -39.82
N LEU A 92 -3.38 -8.83 -40.40
CA LEU A 92 -4.63 -8.57 -39.68
C LEU A 92 -5.29 -9.90 -39.35
N LEU A 93 -5.54 -10.14 -38.08
CA LEU A 93 -6.35 -11.25 -37.59
C LEU A 93 -7.75 -10.73 -37.27
N GLU A 94 -8.76 -11.45 -37.72
CA GLU A 94 -10.17 -11.13 -37.51
C GLU A 94 -10.87 -12.35 -36.92
N MET A 95 -11.46 -12.19 -35.75
CA MET A 95 -12.36 -13.16 -35.15
C MET A 95 -13.79 -12.74 -35.41
N SER A 96 -14.60 -13.65 -35.93
CA SER A 96 -16.04 -13.47 -36.14
C SER A 96 -16.86 -14.66 -35.64
N GLY A 97 -18.13 -14.39 -35.34
CA GLY A 97 -19.10 -15.38 -34.89
C GLY A 97 -20.02 -15.87 -36.01
N ASP A 98 -20.51 -17.10 -35.88
CA ASP A 98 -21.67 -17.60 -36.62
C ASP A 98 -22.66 -18.27 -35.64
N ALA A 99 -23.62 -19.04 -36.16
CA ALA A 99 -24.62 -19.74 -35.33
C ALA A 99 -24.01 -20.77 -34.36
N ASP A 100 -22.84 -21.33 -34.70
CA ASP A 100 -22.15 -22.34 -33.91
C ASP A 100 -21.15 -21.73 -32.93
N THR A 101 -20.85 -20.44 -33.04
CA THR A 101 -19.97 -19.73 -32.13
C THR A 101 -20.66 -19.46 -30.79
N LYS A 102 -19.98 -19.88 -29.71
CA LYS A 102 -20.36 -19.55 -28.34
C LYS A 102 -19.28 -18.70 -27.67
N MET A 103 -19.69 -17.91 -26.69
CA MET A 103 -18.79 -17.19 -25.80
C MET A 103 -19.11 -17.61 -24.37
N THR A 104 -18.09 -17.93 -23.58
CA THR A 104 -18.29 -18.12 -22.13
C THR A 104 -18.55 -16.76 -21.50
N CYS A 105 -19.62 -16.61 -20.71
CA CYS A 105 -19.98 -15.33 -20.14
C CYS A 105 -19.02 -14.92 -19.01
N ASP A 106 -18.28 -13.85 -19.22
CA ASP A 106 -17.35 -13.30 -18.23
C ASP A 106 -17.87 -11.99 -17.58
N ILE A 107 -19.13 -11.64 -17.83
CA ILE A 107 -19.80 -10.45 -17.29
C ILE A 107 -20.48 -10.84 -15.97
N PRO A 108 -20.08 -10.29 -14.81
CA PRO A 108 -20.66 -10.67 -13.53
C PRO A 108 -22.17 -10.40 -13.40
N ALA A 109 -22.65 -9.33 -14.04
CA ALA A 109 -24.08 -9.02 -14.13
C ALA A 109 -24.87 -9.97 -15.06
N GLY A 110 -24.18 -10.83 -15.83
CA GLY A 110 -24.75 -11.70 -16.85
C GLY A 110 -24.64 -11.13 -18.27
N CYS A 111 -24.79 -11.99 -19.27
CA CYS A 111 -24.55 -11.67 -20.67
C CYS A 111 -25.81 -11.23 -21.44
N GLY A 112 -26.92 -11.05 -20.74
CA GLY A 112 -28.25 -10.85 -21.31
C GLY A 112 -28.98 -12.16 -21.57
N GLY A 113 -30.31 -12.09 -21.82
CA GLY A 113 -31.13 -13.26 -22.15
C GLY A 113 -31.21 -14.33 -21.05
N GLY A 114 -30.97 -13.96 -19.79
CA GLY A 114 -30.94 -14.89 -18.65
C GLY A 114 -29.65 -15.71 -18.51
N VAL A 115 -28.63 -15.45 -19.34
CA VAL A 115 -27.35 -16.17 -19.28
C VAL A 115 -26.46 -15.57 -18.20
N GLY A 116 -26.20 -16.36 -17.15
CA GLY A 116 -25.35 -15.96 -16.02
C GLY A 116 -23.85 -16.09 -16.30
N PHE A 117 -23.05 -15.56 -15.39
CA PHE A 117 -21.59 -15.70 -15.39
C PHE A 117 -21.14 -17.17 -15.47
N GLY A 118 -20.12 -17.46 -16.28
CA GLY A 118 -19.57 -18.79 -16.55
C GLY A 118 -20.39 -19.67 -17.50
N GLN A 119 -21.55 -19.20 -17.97
CA GLN A 119 -22.40 -19.95 -18.92
C GLN A 119 -22.12 -19.55 -20.37
N ASP A 120 -22.37 -20.46 -21.30
CA ASP A 120 -22.21 -20.18 -22.73
C ASP A 120 -23.37 -19.36 -23.28
N VAL A 121 -23.04 -18.28 -24.02
CA VAL A 121 -23.99 -17.43 -24.73
C VAL A 121 -23.70 -17.48 -26.24
N ALA A 122 -24.75 -17.47 -27.06
CA ALA A 122 -24.59 -17.36 -28.50
C ALA A 122 -24.04 -15.98 -28.87
N ASN A 123 -23.03 -15.93 -29.73
CA ASN A 123 -22.42 -14.67 -30.14
C ASN A 123 -22.14 -14.66 -31.65
N PRO A 124 -23.18 -14.57 -32.50
CA PRO A 124 -22.98 -14.56 -33.94
C PRO A 124 -22.53 -13.18 -34.48
N GLY A 125 -22.59 -12.11 -33.68
CA GLY A 125 -22.49 -10.73 -34.19
C GLY A 125 -21.25 -9.93 -33.80
N LEU A 126 -20.50 -10.35 -32.76
CA LEU A 126 -19.32 -9.60 -32.35
C LEU A 126 -18.10 -9.99 -33.19
N THR A 127 -17.45 -8.97 -33.75
CA THR A 127 -16.18 -9.11 -34.48
C THR A 127 -15.09 -8.42 -33.69
N LEU A 128 -13.96 -9.10 -33.49
CA LEU A 128 -12.77 -8.52 -32.87
C LEU A 128 -11.59 -8.68 -33.80
N THR A 129 -10.67 -7.73 -33.74
CA THR A 129 -9.46 -7.75 -34.57
C THR A 129 -8.20 -7.75 -33.73
N SER A 130 -7.11 -8.21 -34.30
CA SER A 130 -5.76 -8.12 -33.75
C SER A 130 -4.78 -7.95 -34.89
N VAL A 131 -3.61 -7.39 -34.61
CA VAL A 131 -2.62 -7.04 -35.64
C VAL A 131 -1.23 -7.49 -35.24
N LEU A 132 -0.45 -7.88 -36.24
CA LEU A 132 0.96 -8.25 -36.11
C LEU A 132 1.76 -7.41 -37.10
N SER A 133 2.83 -6.75 -36.63
CA SER A 133 3.67 -5.87 -37.44
C SER A 133 4.55 -6.60 -38.46
N GLY A 134 4.72 -7.91 -38.29
CA GLY A 134 5.41 -8.77 -39.25
C GLY A 134 5.46 -10.24 -38.79
N LEU A 135 5.89 -11.13 -39.69
CA LEU A 135 6.07 -12.55 -39.42
C LEU A 135 7.55 -12.94 -39.57
N PRO A 136 8.34 -12.96 -38.47
CA PRO A 136 9.79 -13.18 -38.53
C PRO A 136 10.20 -14.66 -38.68
N GLY A 137 9.25 -15.60 -38.69
CA GLY A 137 9.51 -17.05 -38.62
C GLY A 137 9.35 -17.62 -37.20
N GLY A 138 9.07 -18.92 -37.10
CA GLY A 138 8.93 -19.62 -35.81
C GLY A 138 7.50 -19.60 -35.25
N VAL A 139 7.34 -19.67 -33.92
CA VAL A 139 6.02 -19.54 -33.27
C VAL A 139 5.90 -18.13 -32.70
N ILE A 140 4.81 -17.44 -33.05
CA ILE A 140 4.48 -16.13 -32.48
C ILE A 140 3.11 -16.17 -31.83
N ASN A 141 2.96 -15.41 -30.76
CA ASN A 141 1.72 -15.30 -30.03
C ASN A 141 0.90 -14.11 -30.55
N SER A 142 -0.43 -14.23 -30.54
CA SER A 142 -1.33 -13.11 -30.79
C SER A 142 -2.68 -13.42 -30.16
N ALA A 143 -3.09 -12.66 -29.14
CA ALA A 143 -4.45 -12.78 -28.62
C ALA A 143 -5.41 -11.97 -29.49
N ILE A 144 -6.69 -12.37 -29.52
CA ILE A 144 -7.77 -11.58 -30.10
C ILE A 144 -8.73 -11.19 -28.98
N THR A 145 -8.63 -9.94 -28.55
CA THR A 145 -9.32 -9.36 -27.39
C THR A 145 -9.87 -7.98 -27.73
N PRO A 146 -10.75 -7.40 -26.90
CA PRO A 146 -11.15 -6.00 -27.02
C PRO A 146 -9.97 -5.03 -27.12
N PHE A 147 -8.89 -5.22 -26.36
CA PHE A 147 -7.75 -4.29 -26.37
C PHE A 147 -6.89 -4.42 -27.63
N THR A 148 -6.69 -5.63 -28.14
CA THR A 148 -6.03 -5.80 -29.45
C THR A 148 -6.91 -5.26 -30.58
N HIS A 149 -8.24 -5.28 -30.41
CA HIS A 149 -9.18 -4.67 -31.34
C HIS A 149 -9.09 -3.14 -31.31
N LEU A 150 -9.08 -2.52 -30.12
CA LEU A 150 -8.83 -1.08 -29.98
C LEU A 150 -7.52 -0.66 -30.66
N ALA A 151 -6.44 -1.42 -30.44
CA ALA A 151 -5.15 -1.16 -31.07
C ALA A 151 -5.20 -1.32 -32.60
N ALA A 152 -5.83 -2.38 -33.10
CA ALA A 152 -5.98 -2.63 -34.54
C ALA A 152 -6.79 -1.52 -35.23
N GLN A 153 -7.93 -1.12 -34.64
CA GLN A 153 -8.78 -0.06 -35.18
C GLN A 153 -8.10 1.31 -35.08
N PHE A 154 -7.38 1.59 -33.99
CA PHE A 154 -6.61 2.83 -33.86
C PHE A 154 -5.49 2.90 -34.91
N ALA A 155 -4.74 1.82 -35.13
CA ALA A 155 -3.73 1.74 -36.19
C ALA A 155 -4.34 1.93 -37.60
N LEU A 156 -5.50 1.31 -37.86
CA LEU A 156 -6.19 1.41 -39.15
C LEU A 156 -6.64 2.84 -39.45
N ASN A 157 -7.01 3.63 -38.43
CA ASN A 157 -7.44 5.01 -38.61
C ASN A 157 -6.29 6.03 -38.70
N LYS A 158 -5.03 5.60 -38.53
CA LYS A 158 -3.86 6.47 -38.73
C LYS A 158 -3.58 6.69 -40.22
N PRO A 159 -2.93 7.82 -40.59
CA PRO A 159 -2.37 7.99 -41.93
C PRO A 159 -1.45 6.81 -42.30
N GLY A 160 -1.66 6.22 -43.48
CA GLY A 160 -0.93 5.03 -43.94
C GLY A 160 -1.43 3.70 -43.35
N HIS A 161 -2.46 3.71 -42.51
CA HIS A 161 -3.17 2.53 -42.03
C HIS A 161 -2.26 1.49 -41.34
N LEU A 162 -2.42 0.18 -41.60
CA LEU A 162 -1.74 -0.92 -40.90
C LEU A 162 -0.26 -1.12 -41.31
N THR A 163 0.54 -0.06 -41.29
CA THR A 163 2.01 -0.20 -41.38
C THR A 163 2.57 -0.84 -40.11
N ALA A 164 3.74 -1.47 -40.18
CA ALA A 164 4.42 -2.03 -39.01
C ALA A 164 4.58 -1.00 -37.87
N THR A 165 4.94 0.25 -38.22
CA THR A 165 5.06 1.37 -37.27
C THR A 165 3.71 1.79 -36.67
N ASN A 166 2.64 1.84 -37.46
CA ASN A 166 1.33 2.20 -36.91
C ASN A 166 0.77 1.10 -36.00
N ILE A 167 0.99 -0.17 -36.36
CA ILE A 167 0.61 -1.34 -35.56
C ILE A 167 1.32 -1.34 -34.22
N ASP A 168 2.66 -1.28 -34.21
CA ASP A 168 3.44 -1.29 -32.97
C ASP A 168 3.11 -0.08 -32.09
N ALA A 169 2.89 1.10 -32.68
CA ALA A 169 2.57 2.32 -31.96
C ALA A 169 1.18 2.22 -31.33
N ALA A 170 0.21 1.63 -32.03
CA ALA A 170 -1.12 1.44 -31.48
C ALA A 170 -1.15 0.36 -30.39
N LEU A 171 -0.41 -0.75 -30.57
CA LEU A 171 -0.32 -1.80 -29.55
C LEU A 171 0.27 -1.26 -28.25
N THR A 172 1.39 -0.54 -28.34
CA THR A 172 2.06 0.06 -27.17
C THR A 172 1.26 1.22 -26.56
N GLN A 173 0.57 2.02 -27.37
CA GLN A 173 -0.37 3.06 -26.88
C GLN A 173 -1.45 2.46 -25.99
N ILE A 174 -2.12 1.39 -26.44
CA ILE A 174 -3.19 0.75 -25.68
C ILE A 174 -2.65 0.00 -24.45
N GLN A 175 -1.42 -0.52 -24.52
CA GLN A 175 -0.73 -1.11 -23.36
C GLN A 175 -0.52 -0.08 -22.26
N ASP A 176 0.11 1.04 -22.58
CA ASP A 176 0.40 2.12 -21.62
C ASP A 176 -0.91 2.75 -21.08
N LEU A 177 -1.88 3.00 -21.96
CA LEU A 177 -3.17 3.61 -21.59
C LEU A 177 -3.95 2.81 -20.53
N PHE A 178 -3.90 1.48 -20.60
CA PHE A 178 -4.65 0.61 -19.69
C PHE A 178 -3.75 -0.17 -18.71
N ASP A 179 -2.46 0.13 -18.65
CA ASP A 179 -1.46 -0.58 -17.83
C ASP A 179 -1.50 -2.11 -18.09
N LEU A 180 -1.61 -2.48 -19.36
CA LEU A 180 -1.69 -3.87 -19.82
C LEU A 180 -0.31 -4.42 -20.20
N PRO A 181 -0.07 -5.73 -20.03
CA PRO A 181 1.14 -6.36 -20.53
C PRO A 181 1.17 -6.36 -22.06
N ALA A 182 2.32 -6.73 -22.64
CA ALA A 182 2.50 -6.76 -24.09
C ALA A 182 1.39 -7.57 -24.79
N LEU A 183 0.54 -6.88 -25.56
CA LEU A 183 -0.70 -7.43 -26.15
C LEU A 183 -0.43 -8.49 -27.24
N ASN A 184 0.75 -8.44 -27.85
CA ASN A 184 1.22 -9.39 -28.86
C ASN A 184 2.04 -10.55 -28.28
N ALA A 185 2.23 -10.61 -26.96
CA ALA A 185 3.00 -11.66 -26.31
C ALA A 185 2.17 -12.41 -25.26
N THR A 186 1.25 -11.69 -24.62
CA THR A 186 0.50 -12.17 -23.46
C THR A 186 -0.82 -12.78 -23.87
N GLN A 187 -1.09 -13.99 -23.38
CA GLN A 187 -2.39 -14.63 -23.54
C GLN A 187 -3.30 -14.26 -22.36
N PRO A 188 -4.54 -13.81 -22.59
CA PRO A 188 -5.47 -13.53 -21.51
C PRO A 188 -5.86 -14.83 -20.80
N ALA A 189 -6.00 -14.78 -19.47
CA ALA A 189 -6.65 -15.85 -18.72
C ALA A 189 -8.17 -15.77 -18.87
N ASP A 190 -8.86 -16.88 -18.62
CA ASP A 190 -10.32 -16.93 -18.59
C ASP A 190 -10.83 -16.41 -17.24
N ALA A 191 -11.48 -15.24 -17.25
CA ALA A 191 -12.01 -14.61 -16.03
C ALA A 191 -13.16 -15.41 -15.39
N SER A 192 -13.77 -16.37 -16.09
CA SER A 192 -14.78 -17.26 -15.53
C SER A 192 -14.20 -18.41 -14.68
N LEU A 193 -12.87 -18.57 -14.69
CA LEU A 193 -12.14 -19.56 -13.91
C LEU A 193 -11.36 -18.90 -12.76
N ASP A 194 -10.89 -19.69 -11.80
CA ASP A 194 -10.03 -19.20 -10.72
C ASP A 194 -8.66 -18.73 -11.25
N LEU A 195 -8.35 -17.47 -10.98
CA LEU A 195 -7.15 -16.79 -11.44
C LEU A 195 -5.97 -16.92 -10.45
N SER A 196 -6.16 -17.53 -9.28
CA SER A 196 -5.16 -17.60 -8.19
C SER A 196 -3.80 -18.19 -8.60
N THR A 197 -3.79 -19.10 -9.59
CA THR A 197 -2.58 -19.75 -10.13
C THR A 197 -1.93 -19.00 -11.29
N LYS A 198 -2.53 -17.88 -11.73
CA LYS A 198 -2.04 -17.08 -12.87
C LYS A 198 -1.15 -15.95 -12.38
N GLY A 199 -0.16 -15.58 -13.18
CA GLY A 199 0.68 -14.40 -12.92
C GLY A 199 -0.13 -13.09 -12.99
N LEU A 200 0.34 -12.05 -12.31
CA LEU A 200 -0.37 -10.77 -12.16
C LEU A 200 -0.82 -10.17 -13.50
N ASP A 201 0.04 -10.22 -14.51
CA ASP A 201 -0.25 -9.70 -15.86
C ASP A 201 -1.45 -10.40 -16.51
N ALA A 202 -1.51 -11.73 -16.41
CA ALA A 202 -2.61 -12.51 -16.96
C ALA A 202 -3.92 -12.26 -16.19
N GLN A 203 -3.84 -12.05 -14.88
CA GLN A 203 -5.00 -11.70 -14.05
C GLN A 203 -5.53 -10.30 -14.38
N ARG A 204 -4.63 -9.30 -14.50
CA ARG A 204 -4.99 -7.92 -14.84
C ARG A 204 -5.62 -7.85 -16.23
N TYR A 205 -5.03 -8.56 -17.19
CA TYR A 205 -5.58 -8.63 -18.54
C TYR A 205 -6.97 -9.28 -18.53
N ALA A 206 -7.16 -10.39 -17.82
CA ALA A 206 -8.48 -11.03 -17.69
C ALA A 206 -9.53 -10.09 -17.05
N LEU A 207 -9.15 -9.37 -15.98
CA LEU A 207 -10.02 -8.41 -15.30
C LEU A 207 -10.46 -7.27 -16.23
N LEU A 208 -9.50 -6.62 -16.91
CA LEU A 208 -9.81 -5.54 -17.83
C LEU A 208 -10.61 -6.03 -19.05
N ASN A 209 -10.39 -7.27 -19.47
CA ASN A 209 -11.19 -7.88 -20.52
C ASN A 209 -12.66 -8.04 -20.07
N ALA A 210 -12.89 -8.52 -18.85
CA ALA A 210 -14.22 -8.59 -18.23
C ALA A 210 -14.86 -7.21 -18.07
N ALA A 211 -14.08 -6.20 -17.70
CA ALA A 211 -14.51 -4.82 -17.54
C ALA A 211 -15.20 -4.25 -18.79
N ILE A 212 -14.69 -4.54 -19.99
CA ILE A 212 -15.34 -4.11 -21.25
C ILE A 212 -16.75 -4.69 -21.39
N GLY A 213 -16.96 -5.93 -20.93
CA GLY A 213 -18.27 -6.58 -20.98
C GLY A 213 -19.20 -6.01 -19.91
N GLN A 214 -18.68 -5.79 -18.70
CA GLN A 214 -19.40 -5.14 -17.61
C GLN A 214 -19.84 -3.71 -18.01
N LEU A 215 -18.96 -2.95 -18.63
CA LEU A 215 -19.24 -1.61 -19.17
C LEU A 215 -20.32 -1.62 -20.27
N ALA A 216 -20.41 -2.70 -21.04
CA ALA A 216 -21.45 -2.90 -22.04
C ALA A 216 -22.77 -3.42 -21.47
N GLY A 217 -22.75 -4.04 -20.29
CA GLY A 217 -23.90 -4.64 -19.60
C GLY A 217 -24.50 -5.89 -20.27
N SER A 218 -24.15 -6.18 -21.54
CA SER A 218 -24.57 -7.37 -22.28
C SER A 218 -23.66 -7.60 -23.49
N VAL A 219 -23.71 -8.80 -24.08
CA VAL A 219 -22.91 -9.13 -25.28
C VAL A 219 -23.24 -8.24 -26.46
N GLY A 220 -24.54 -7.92 -26.66
CA GLY A 220 -24.98 -7.08 -27.77
C GLY A 220 -24.49 -5.63 -27.69
N GLY A 221 -24.13 -5.15 -26.49
CA GLY A 221 -23.62 -3.80 -26.29
C GLY A 221 -22.10 -3.65 -26.47
N ILE A 222 -21.35 -4.76 -26.56
CA ILE A 222 -19.87 -4.73 -26.54
C ILE A 222 -19.32 -3.99 -27.76
N GLY A 223 -19.83 -4.28 -28.96
CA GLY A 223 -19.39 -3.61 -30.19
C GLY A 223 -19.56 -2.08 -30.11
N THR A 224 -20.74 -1.61 -29.68
CA THR A 224 -21.01 -0.17 -29.54
C THR A 224 -20.09 0.52 -28.54
N LYS A 225 -19.74 -0.13 -27.42
CA LYS A 225 -18.79 0.44 -26.45
C LYS A 225 -17.37 0.49 -27.02
N LEU A 226 -16.96 -0.53 -27.77
CA LEU A 226 -15.66 -0.52 -28.45
C LEU A 226 -15.58 0.55 -29.52
N ASP A 227 -16.62 0.71 -30.34
CA ASP A 227 -16.69 1.77 -31.35
C ASP A 227 -16.60 3.16 -30.71
N GLY A 228 -17.28 3.37 -29.58
CA GLY A 228 -17.18 4.61 -28.80
C GLY A 228 -15.76 4.89 -28.28
N LEU A 229 -15.08 3.87 -27.75
CA LEU A 229 -13.69 3.99 -27.31
C LEU A 229 -12.74 4.26 -28.48
N VAL A 230 -12.92 3.58 -29.63
CA VAL A 230 -12.13 3.82 -30.84
C VAL A 230 -12.32 5.26 -31.34
N ALA A 231 -13.55 5.78 -31.34
CA ALA A 231 -13.83 7.14 -31.74
C ALA A 231 -13.10 8.17 -30.85
N LEU A 232 -13.09 7.94 -29.53
CA LEU A 232 -12.37 8.79 -28.57
C LEU A 232 -10.85 8.72 -28.76
N LEU A 233 -10.29 7.52 -28.94
CA LEU A 233 -8.87 7.33 -29.22
C LEU A 233 -8.46 8.08 -30.50
N ASN A 234 -9.25 7.96 -31.57
CA ASN A 234 -8.98 8.66 -32.83
C ASN A 234 -9.08 10.18 -32.68
N ALA A 235 -10.12 10.67 -32.00
CA ALA A 235 -10.34 12.10 -31.79
C ALA A 235 -9.25 12.75 -30.91
N ASN A 236 -8.70 11.99 -29.97
CA ASN A 236 -7.73 12.48 -28.98
C ASN A 236 -6.31 11.95 -29.19
N GLY A 237 -5.96 11.52 -30.42
CA GLY A 237 -4.59 11.13 -30.74
C GLY A 237 -4.04 9.95 -29.93
N GLY A 238 -4.89 8.97 -29.60
CA GLY A 238 -4.57 7.78 -28.81
C GLY A 238 -4.88 7.90 -27.32
N GLN A 239 -5.46 9.03 -26.88
CA GLN A 239 -5.84 9.27 -25.49
C GLN A 239 -7.33 9.04 -25.23
N LEU A 240 -7.67 8.88 -23.96
CA LEU A 240 -9.04 8.99 -23.47
C LEU A 240 -9.17 10.19 -22.53
N PRO A 241 -10.34 10.82 -22.42
CA PRO A 241 -10.63 11.69 -21.28
C PRO A 241 -10.41 10.91 -19.96
N SER A 242 -9.86 11.57 -18.94
CA SER A 242 -9.61 10.94 -17.65
C SER A 242 -10.91 10.82 -16.83
N SER A 243 -11.68 11.91 -16.70
CA SER A 243 -13.02 11.92 -16.11
C SER A 243 -13.87 13.12 -16.56
N GLY A 244 -15.20 13.01 -16.47
CA GLY A 244 -16.10 14.17 -16.36
C GLY A 244 -16.52 14.86 -17.67
N SER A 245 -16.30 14.22 -18.83
CA SER A 245 -16.93 14.64 -20.09
C SER A 245 -18.30 13.95 -20.24
N ALA A 246 -19.30 14.60 -20.86
CA ALA A 246 -20.52 13.87 -21.26
C ALA A 246 -20.13 12.80 -22.31
N GLY A 247 -20.02 11.53 -21.92
CA GLY A 247 -19.57 10.45 -22.80
C GLY A 247 -18.85 9.32 -22.05
N LEU A 248 -18.17 8.46 -22.81
CA LEU A 248 -17.29 7.39 -22.30
C LEU A 248 -15.92 7.98 -21.92
N ASP A 249 -15.33 7.54 -20.80
CA ASP A 249 -13.98 7.95 -20.37
C ASP A 249 -13.15 6.78 -19.78
N LEU A 250 -11.89 7.05 -19.40
CA LEU A 250 -11.02 6.05 -18.76
C LEU A 250 -11.60 5.61 -17.41
N ALA A 251 -12.12 6.55 -16.60
CA ALA A 251 -12.72 6.23 -15.31
C ALA A 251 -13.94 5.31 -15.43
N ASP A 252 -14.72 5.36 -16.52
CA ASP A 252 -15.80 4.42 -16.80
C ASP A 252 -15.29 2.99 -16.99
N VAL A 253 -14.22 2.80 -17.78
CA VAL A 253 -13.61 1.48 -18.01
C VAL A 253 -13.05 0.92 -16.71
N LEU A 254 -12.35 1.74 -15.93
CA LEU A 254 -11.77 1.33 -14.66
C LEU A 254 -12.84 1.06 -13.60
N ARG A 255 -13.90 1.86 -13.51
CA ARG A 255 -15.05 1.56 -12.63
C ARG A 255 -15.75 0.28 -13.02
N ALA A 256 -15.90 -0.01 -14.31
CA ALA A 256 -16.44 -1.30 -14.75
C ALA A 256 -15.53 -2.47 -14.30
N ALA A 257 -14.21 -2.30 -14.30
CA ALA A 257 -13.29 -3.28 -13.72
C ALA A 257 -13.49 -3.40 -12.20
N GLN A 258 -13.71 -2.29 -11.50
CA GLN A 258 -13.95 -2.30 -10.05
C GLN A 258 -15.26 -3.01 -9.71
N ASP A 259 -16.30 -2.82 -10.52
CA ASP A 259 -17.56 -3.55 -10.41
C ASP A 259 -17.36 -5.05 -10.61
N VAL A 260 -16.47 -5.45 -11.53
CA VAL A 260 -16.11 -6.86 -11.72
C VAL A 260 -15.46 -7.44 -10.46
N VAL A 261 -14.50 -6.72 -9.86
CA VAL A 261 -13.87 -7.13 -8.59
C VAL A 261 -14.91 -7.23 -7.47
N ASN A 262 -15.73 -6.19 -7.31
CA ASN A 262 -16.70 -6.07 -6.22
C ASN A 262 -17.85 -7.09 -6.34
N SER A 263 -18.09 -7.64 -7.52
CA SER A 263 -19.10 -8.69 -7.72
C SER A 263 -18.79 -9.99 -6.98
N GLY A 264 -17.52 -10.24 -6.64
CA GLY A 264 -17.04 -11.49 -6.05
C GLY A 264 -17.15 -12.72 -6.97
N LYS A 265 -17.51 -12.55 -8.26
CA LYS A 265 -17.68 -13.66 -9.22
C LYS A 265 -16.36 -14.11 -9.86
N VAL A 266 -15.43 -13.18 -10.10
CA VAL A 266 -14.09 -13.50 -10.60
C VAL A 266 -13.21 -13.89 -9.42
N ALA A 267 -12.91 -15.18 -9.31
CA ALA A 267 -12.12 -15.73 -8.21
C ALA A 267 -10.61 -15.54 -8.43
N GLY A 268 -9.86 -15.38 -7.34
CA GLY A 268 -8.40 -15.41 -7.37
C GLY A 268 -7.72 -14.15 -7.90
N ILE A 269 -8.45 -13.04 -8.08
CA ILE A 269 -7.84 -11.74 -8.36
C ILE A 269 -6.96 -11.36 -7.19
N ASN A 270 -5.69 -11.10 -7.49
CA ASN A 270 -4.72 -10.68 -6.53
C ASN A 270 -5.06 -9.27 -6.01
N SER A 271 -5.01 -9.07 -4.69
CA SER A 271 -5.33 -7.79 -4.05
C SER A 271 -4.54 -6.62 -4.63
N LEU A 272 -3.33 -6.87 -5.13
CA LEU A 272 -2.46 -5.87 -5.76
C LEU A 272 -3.06 -5.25 -7.01
N ILE A 273 -3.82 -6.04 -7.77
CA ILE A 273 -4.52 -5.57 -8.95
C ILE A 273 -5.71 -4.73 -8.52
N SER A 274 -6.43 -5.16 -7.48
CA SER A 274 -7.55 -4.41 -6.91
C SER A 274 -7.11 -3.07 -6.30
N THR A 275 -5.99 -3.02 -5.58
CA THR A 275 -5.42 -1.78 -5.02
C THR A 275 -4.96 -0.85 -6.13
N ALA A 276 -4.19 -1.35 -7.11
CA ALA A 276 -3.73 -0.54 -8.24
C ALA A 276 -4.91 -0.01 -9.09
N LEU A 277 -5.97 -0.80 -9.24
CA LEU A 277 -7.19 -0.39 -9.92
C LEU A 277 -7.89 0.75 -9.19
N ALA A 278 -8.06 0.65 -7.87
CA ALA A 278 -8.64 1.71 -7.05
C ALA A 278 -7.81 3.00 -7.10
N GLU A 279 -6.48 2.88 -7.09
CA GLU A 279 -5.56 4.01 -7.25
C GLU A 279 -5.73 4.67 -8.64
N ASN A 280 -5.78 3.86 -9.71
CA ASN A 280 -5.97 4.35 -11.08
C ASN A 280 -7.33 5.06 -11.27
N ILE A 281 -8.40 4.56 -10.66
CA ILE A 281 -9.72 5.23 -10.66
C ILE A 281 -9.60 6.60 -10.00
N GLN A 282 -9.00 6.68 -8.81
CA GLN A 282 -8.85 7.95 -8.11
C GLN A 282 -7.95 8.93 -8.88
N VAL A 283 -6.96 8.47 -9.64
CA VAL A 283 -6.13 9.34 -10.49
C VAL A 283 -6.96 9.86 -11.68
N ALA A 284 -7.73 8.97 -12.31
CA ALA A 284 -8.60 9.33 -13.44
C ALA A 284 -9.67 10.36 -13.02
N GLU A 285 -10.31 10.17 -11.86
CA GLU A 285 -11.37 11.05 -11.33
C GLU A 285 -10.88 12.44 -10.88
N LEU A 286 -9.61 12.57 -10.50
CA LEU A 286 -9.03 13.87 -10.11
C LEU A 286 -8.48 14.67 -11.29
N THR A 287 -8.42 14.05 -12.48
CA THR A 287 -7.87 14.67 -13.68
C THR A 287 -9.01 14.98 -14.66
N THR A 288 -9.12 16.23 -15.12
CA THR A 288 -10.17 16.67 -16.06
C THR A 288 -9.70 16.72 -17.52
N GLY A 289 -8.43 16.39 -17.77
CA GLY A 289 -7.82 16.36 -19.10
C GLY A 289 -7.78 14.97 -19.74
N ASN A 290 -7.26 14.91 -20.97
CA ASN A 290 -6.93 13.65 -21.63
C ASN A 290 -5.78 12.94 -20.89
N THR A 291 -5.75 11.62 -20.99
CA THR A 291 -4.62 10.80 -20.58
C THR A 291 -3.36 11.23 -21.33
N THR A 292 -2.20 10.81 -20.83
CA THR A 292 -0.88 11.16 -21.38
C THR A 292 -0.08 9.93 -21.78
N ALA A 293 -0.75 8.83 -22.13
CA ALA A 293 -0.09 7.60 -22.54
C ALA A 293 0.64 7.82 -23.88
N THR A 294 1.84 7.29 -24.07
CA THR A 294 2.63 7.53 -25.29
C THR A 294 3.08 6.22 -25.92
N PRO A 295 3.07 6.10 -27.26
CA PRO A 295 3.56 4.89 -27.93
C PRO A 295 5.04 4.63 -27.67
N SER A 296 5.50 3.45 -28.07
CA SER A 296 6.94 3.19 -28.08
C SER A 296 7.69 4.00 -29.13
N ASP A 297 8.81 4.61 -28.74
CA ASP A 297 9.69 5.36 -29.66
C ASP A 297 10.40 4.43 -30.65
N THR A 298 10.44 3.13 -30.35
CA THR A 298 11.01 2.06 -31.19
C THR A 298 9.94 1.36 -32.04
N SER A 299 8.75 1.96 -32.14
CA SER A 299 7.63 1.38 -32.87
C SER A 299 7.99 1.04 -34.33
N GLY A 300 7.72 -0.20 -34.74
CA GLY A 300 8.02 -0.71 -36.08
C GLY A 300 9.49 -1.08 -36.30
N ALA A 301 10.35 -0.93 -35.29
CA ALA A 301 11.72 -1.38 -35.34
C ALA A 301 11.81 -2.91 -35.23
N ALA A 302 12.87 -3.50 -35.78
CA ALA A 302 13.15 -4.92 -35.61
C ALA A 302 13.41 -5.26 -34.12
N ASP A 303 13.10 -6.48 -33.69
CA ASP A 303 13.29 -6.95 -32.31
C ASP A 303 14.71 -6.68 -31.76
N LEU A 304 15.73 -6.87 -32.58
CA LEU A 304 17.11 -6.57 -32.21
C LEU A 304 17.34 -5.07 -31.97
N ALA A 305 16.69 -4.19 -32.74
CA ALA A 305 16.75 -2.74 -32.52
C ALA A 305 15.99 -2.34 -31.25
N LYS A 306 14.87 -3.00 -30.93
CA LYS A 306 14.17 -2.84 -29.64
C LYS A 306 15.06 -3.26 -28.47
N ALA A 307 15.77 -4.38 -28.60
CA ALA A 307 16.74 -4.83 -27.59
C ALA A 307 17.91 -3.86 -27.40
N LYS A 308 18.40 -3.23 -28.47
CA LYS A 308 19.43 -2.18 -28.39
C LYS A 308 18.92 -0.91 -27.72
N ALA A 309 17.72 -0.46 -28.09
CA ALA A 309 17.07 0.68 -27.49
C ALA A 309 16.83 0.47 -25.98
N PHE A 310 16.41 -0.73 -25.58
CA PHE A 310 16.31 -1.10 -24.16
C PHE A 310 17.62 -0.85 -23.41
N VAL A 311 18.76 -1.24 -23.96
CA VAL A 311 20.08 -1.00 -23.35
C VAL A 311 20.39 0.50 -23.27
N THR A 312 20.07 1.28 -24.30
CA THR A 312 20.21 2.74 -24.27
C THR A 312 19.39 3.36 -23.16
N SER A 313 18.09 3.04 -23.08
CA SER A 313 17.19 3.59 -22.08
C SER A 313 17.63 3.15 -20.66
N ALA A 314 18.15 1.94 -20.51
CA ALA A 314 18.65 1.44 -19.22
C ALA A 314 19.94 2.18 -18.81
N GLY A 315 20.82 2.48 -19.77
CA GLY A 315 21.99 3.33 -19.58
C GLY A 315 21.61 4.78 -19.22
N GLN A 316 20.58 5.34 -19.86
CA GLN A 316 20.05 6.67 -19.51
C GLN A 316 19.45 6.71 -18.11
N LEU A 317 18.64 5.71 -17.74
CA LEU A 317 18.12 5.58 -16.39
C LEU A 317 19.26 5.45 -15.37
N ALA A 318 20.26 4.62 -15.65
CA ALA A 318 21.43 4.49 -14.79
C ALA A 318 22.22 5.80 -14.69
N ALA A 319 22.41 6.52 -15.80
CA ALA A 319 23.05 7.83 -15.81
C ALA A 319 22.24 8.86 -15.02
N GLN A 320 20.91 8.85 -15.11
CA GLN A 320 20.07 9.77 -14.36
C GLN A 320 20.00 9.44 -12.88
N LEU A 321 19.94 8.16 -12.52
CA LEU A 321 20.10 7.73 -11.14
C LEU A 321 21.48 8.15 -10.59
N ARG A 322 22.54 8.08 -11.40
CA ARG A 322 23.86 8.63 -11.02
C ARG A 322 23.86 10.15 -10.91
N THR A 323 23.14 10.88 -11.76
CA THR A 323 22.98 12.34 -11.59
C THR A 323 22.12 12.69 -10.38
N LEU A 324 21.19 11.81 -9.99
CA LEU A 324 20.44 11.94 -8.73
C LEU A 324 21.26 11.49 -7.52
N ASP A 325 22.35 10.76 -7.72
CA ASP A 325 23.39 10.50 -6.72
C ASP A 325 24.43 11.64 -6.67
N ASP A 326 24.46 12.52 -7.68
CA ASP A 326 25.24 13.75 -7.65
C ASP A 326 24.67 14.66 -6.57
N GLN A 327 25.52 14.97 -5.59
CA GLN A 327 25.21 15.80 -4.45
C GLN A 327 24.55 17.13 -4.87
N SER A 328 24.90 17.70 -6.03
CA SER A 328 24.32 18.96 -6.52
C SER A 328 22.83 18.85 -6.91
N ALA A 329 22.40 17.77 -7.55
CA ALA A 329 21.00 17.55 -7.89
C ALA A 329 20.17 17.21 -6.64
N VAL A 330 20.75 16.40 -5.74
CA VAL A 330 20.18 16.11 -4.42
C VAL A 330 20.02 17.39 -3.61
N ASP A 331 21.01 18.27 -3.61
CA ASP A 331 20.98 19.54 -2.89
C ASP A 331 19.96 20.51 -3.51
N GLY A 332 19.84 20.54 -4.84
CA GLY A 332 18.83 21.33 -5.53
C GLY A 332 17.40 20.87 -5.22
N PHE A 333 17.16 19.56 -5.20
CA PHE A 333 15.88 18.99 -4.78
C PHE A 333 15.63 19.22 -3.29
N ARG A 334 16.64 18.99 -2.44
CA ARG A 334 16.59 19.25 -0.98
C ARG A 334 16.25 20.71 -0.70
N ALA A 335 16.80 21.65 -1.45
CA ALA A 335 16.44 23.06 -1.35
C ALA A 335 14.96 23.29 -1.66
N LYS A 336 14.40 22.65 -2.69
CA LYS A 336 12.97 22.78 -3.04
C LYS A 336 12.03 22.16 -2.00
N ILE A 337 12.44 21.10 -1.30
CA ILE A 337 11.66 20.46 -0.23
C ILE A 337 12.01 20.97 1.17
N HIS A 338 12.97 21.89 1.31
CA HIS A 338 13.49 22.35 2.59
C HIS A 338 12.37 22.86 3.51
N THR A 339 11.51 23.74 3.00
CA THR A 339 10.32 24.20 3.74
C THR A 339 9.46 23.04 4.27
N ILE A 340 9.19 22.00 3.48
CA ILE A 340 8.42 20.83 3.92
C ILE A 340 9.17 20.07 5.04
N ASP A 341 10.47 19.86 4.87
CA ASP A 341 11.31 19.17 5.85
C ASP A 341 11.34 19.93 7.19
N THR A 342 11.50 21.25 7.14
CA THR A 342 11.39 22.13 8.31
C THR A 342 10.00 22.04 8.97
N MET A 343 8.92 21.98 8.18
CA MET A 343 7.58 21.77 8.74
C MET A 343 7.44 20.42 9.45
N ALA A 344 8.09 19.38 8.94
CA ALA A 344 8.06 18.03 9.51
C ALA A 344 8.96 17.89 10.76
N THR A 345 10.09 18.60 10.81
CA THR A 345 11.12 18.43 11.85
C THR A 345 11.07 19.51 12.95
N GLU A 346 10.79 20.78 12.61
CA GLU A 346 10.83 21.91 13.54
C GLU A 346 9.44 22.38 14.00
N ASN A 347 8.36 22.13 13.23
CA ASN A 347 7.01 22.60 13.56
C ASN A 347 6.07 21.52 14.11
N GLY A 348 6.60 20.49 14.79
CA GLY A 348 5.81 19.51 15.53
C GLY A 348 4.80 20.12 16.52
N LEU A 349 4.89 21.42 16.82
CA LEU A 349 3.94 22.17 17.63
C LEU A 349 2.56 22.35 16.96
N ILE A 350 2.45 22.43 15.63
CA ILE A 350 1.11 22.53 14.99
C ILE A 350 0.33 21.22 15.17
N SER A 351 1.00 20.06 15.16
CA SER A 351 0.33 18.79 15.42
C SER A 351 -0.13 18.72 16.89
N GLN A 352 0.65 19.24 17.83
CA GLN A 352 0.22 19.36 19.24
C GLN A 352 -0.98 20.30 19.40
N ALA A 353 -0.95 21.48 18.78
CA ALA A 353 -2.07 22.42 18.80
C ALA A 353 -3.34 21.83 18.16
N THR A 354 -3.16 21.08 17.06
CA THR A 354 -4.25 20.37 16.38
C THR A 354 -4.83 19.31 17.31
N VAL A 355 -4.02 18.41 17.86
CA VAL A 355 -4.46 17.37 18.81
C VAL A 355 -5.17 17.99 20.01
N ALA A 356 -4.64 19.06 20.60
CA ALA A 356 -5.28 19.75 21.71
C ALA A 356 -6.65 20.35 21.32
N ALA A 357 -6.75 21.00 20.16
CA ALA A 357 -7.99 21.57 19.66
C ALA A 357 -9.08 20.49 19.43
N PHE A 358 -8.71 19.35 18.84
CA PHE A 358 -9.63 18.23 18.63
C PHE A 358 -10.03 17.56 19.94
N ASN A 359 -9.10 17.35 20.87
CA ASN A 359 -9.39 16.78 22.18
C ASN A 359 -10.34 17.66 23.00
N LEU A 360 -10.18 19.00 22.91
CA LEU A 360 -11.13 19.94 23.52
C LEU A 360 -12.53 19.78 22.95
N LEU A 361 -12.67 19.67 21.63
CA LEU A 361 -13.96 19.47 20.98
C LEU A 361 -14.61 18.14 21.40
N LEU A 362 -13.81 17.07 21.48
CA LEU A 362 -14.30 15.75 21.87
C LEU A 362 -14.74 15.70 23.34
N GLN A 363 -13.90 16.19 24.26
CA GLN A 363 -14.24 16.24 25.68
C GLN A 363 -15.45 17.16 25.95
N ALA A 364 -15.60 18.26 25.20
CA ALA A 364 -16.78 19.12 25.33
C ALA A 364 -18.05 18.46 24.76
N ALA A 365 -17.93 17.65 23.70
CA ALA A 365 -19.04 16.86 23.19
C ALA A 365 -19.47 15.81 24.23
N GLU A 366 -18.52 15.14 24.88
CA GLU A 366 -18.74 14.18 25.97
C GLU A 366 -19.38 14.82 27.22
N ALA A 367 -19.07 16.08 27.52
CA ALA A 367 -19.67 16.80 28.65
C ALA A 367 -21.06 17.40 28.34
N GLY A 368 -21.49 17.33 27.07
CA GLY A 368 -22.48 18.23 26.49
C GLY A 368 -23.93 17.75 26.52
N THR A 369 -24.56 17.56 27.69
CA THR A 369 -26.01 17.29 27.76
C THR A 369 -26.89 18.54 27.64
N ALA A 370 -26.28 19.72 27.57
CA ALA A 370 -26.94 21.02 27.44
C ALA A 370 -26.02 22.02 26.72
N SER A 371 -26.60 23.01 26.03
CA SER A 371 -25.81 24.08 25.40
C SER A 371 -25.02 24.86 26.45
N LYS A 372 -23.69 24.94 26.28
CA LYS A 372 -22.76 25.54 27.25
C LYS A 372 -21.64 26.29 26.53
N THR A 373 -21.26 27.44 27.08
CA THR A 373 -19.96 28.08 26.77
C THR A 373 -19.03 27.85 27.94
N PHE A 374 -17.88 27.24 27.69
CA PHE A 374 -16.89 26.97 28.73
C PHE A 374 -16.08 28.24 29.01
N THR A 375 -15.78 28.49 30.28
CA THR A 375 -14.87 29.55 30.71
C THR A 375 -13.42 29.16 30.44
N VAL A 376 -12.52 30.13 30.28
CA VAL A 376 -11.09 29.87 30.05
C VAL A 376 -10.48 28.93 31.11
N PRO A 377 -10.77 29.07 32.42
CA PRO A 377 -10.30 28.11 33.42
C PRO A 377 -10.82 26.67 33.23
N GLU A 378 -12.08 26.51 32.79
CA GLU A 378 -12.62 25.17 32.47
C GLU A 378 -11.94 24.57 31.25
N VAL A 379 -11.72 25.37 30.20
CA VAL A 379 -10.96 24.93 29.01
C VAL A 379 -9.54 24.54 29.40
N GLN A 380 -8.88 25.31 30.26
CA GLN A 380 -7.53 24.98 30.75
C GLN A 380 -7.52 23.67 31.53
N ALA A 381 -8.52 23.43 32.39
CA ALA A 381 -8.63 22.18 33.13
C ALA A 381 -8.78 20.95 32.19
N MET A 382 -9.52 21.09 31.08
CA MET A 382 -9.64 20.04 30.05
C MET A 382 -8.31 19.79 29.33
N LEU A 383 -7.55 20.84 29.03
CA LEU A 383 -6.20 20.72 28.46
C LEU A 383 -5.26 19.98 29.42
N ASP A 384 -5.30 20.32 30.71
CA ASP A 384 -4.45 19.71 31.75
C ASP A 384 -4.79 18.23 31.99
N ALA A 385 -6.06 17.84 31.84
CA ALA A 385 -6.53 16.46 31.98
C ALA A 385 -5.97 15.51 30.90
N THR A 386 -5.61 16.03 29.74
CA THR A 386 -5.14 15.26 28.57
C THR A 386 -3.70 14.72 28.74
N ARG A 387 -2.99 15.11 29.81
CA ARG A 387 -1.64 14.64 30.22
C ARG A 387 -0.63 14.46 29.07
N ASN A 388 -0.27 15.54 28.38
CA ASN A 388 0.96 15.57 27.59
C ASN A 388 2.06 16.38 28.32
N PRO A 389 2.81 15.75 29.26
CA PRO A 389 3.81 16.47 30.04
C PRO A 389 4.97 16.97 29.18
N ARG A 390 5.10 16.57 27.92
CA ARG A 390 6.15 17.05 27.02
C ARG A 390 5.79 18.37 26.33
N PHE A 391 4.51 18.57 26.02
CA PHE A 391 4.01 19.74 25.29
C PHE A 391 2.73 20.28 25.95
N PRO A 392 2.81 20.87 27.15
CA PRO A 392 1.67 21.54 27.76
C PRO A 392 1.08 22.60 26.83
N VAL A 393 -0.25 22.63 26.75
CA VAL A 393 -1.00 23.61 25.95
C VAL A 393 -1.78 24.51 26.90
N THR A 394 -1.70 25.81 26.68
CA THR A 394 -2.47 26.78 27.46
C THR A 394 -3.45 27.55 26.59
N ALA A 395 -4.68 27.69 27.08
CA ALA A 395 -5.70 28.54 26.48
C ALA A 395 -5.43 30.01 26.82
N GLN A 396 -5.60 30.90 25.84
CA GLN A 396 -5.58 32.34 26.05
C GLN A 396 -6.98 32.89 26.38
N ASN A 397 -7.03 34.18 26.75
CA ASN A 397 -8.26 34.84 27.18
C ASN A 397 -9.35 34.93 26.09
N ASP A 398 -8.99 34.80 24.82
CA ASP A 398 -9.90 34.86 23.68
C ASP A 398 -10.45 33.48 23.28
N VAL A 399 -10.03 32.41 23.96
CA VAL A 399 -10.50 31.05 23.68
C VAL A 399 -11.98 30.90 24.03
N ARG A 400 -12.74 30.44 23.05
CA ARG A 400 -14.18 30.21 23.12
C ARG A 400 -14.50 28.79 22.67
N LEU A 401 -14.83 27.93 23.63
CA LEU A 401 -15.33 26.58 23.42
C LEU A 401 -16.83 26.52 23.74
N VAL A 402 -17.63 26.07 22.78
CA VAL A 402 -19.10 26.10 22.89
C VAL A 402 -19.70 24.80 22.41
N VAL A 403 -20.57 24.23 23.24
CA VAL A 403 -21.50 23.15 22.89
C VAL A 403 -22.84 23.77 22.53
N ASN A 404 -23.39 23.40 21.38
CA ASN A 404 -24.73 23.76 20.94
C ASN A 404 -25.54 22.49 20.69
N THR A 405 -26.52 22.25 21.55
CA THR A 405 -27.40 21.07 21.47
C THR A 405 -28.50 21.21 20.40
N ALA A 406 -28.77 22.43 19.90
CA ALA A 406 -29.79 22.64 18.88
C ALA A 406 -29.38 22.05 17.50
N ASP A 407 -28.07 22.02 17.22
CA ASP A 407 -27.49 21.44 16.00
C ASP A 407 -26.47 20.33 16.30
N ASN A 408 -26.46 19.80 17.54
CA ASN A 408 -25.54 18.79 18.05
C ASN A 408 -24.09 19.05 17.62
N SER A 409 -23.58 20.22 17.98
CA SER A 409 -22.25 20.65 17.56
C SER A 409 -21.41 21.24 18.68
N VAL A 410 -20.10 21.15 18.52
CA VAL A 410 -19.12 21.80 19.37
C VAL A 410 -18.22 22.67 18.50
N SER A 411 -17.96 23.90 18.92
CA SER A 411 -17.07 24.82 18.21
C SER A 411 -15.98 25.37 19.11
N LEU A 412 -14.79 25.53 18.55
CA LEU A 412 -13.62 26.13 19.18
C LEU A 412 -13.10 27.28 18.31
N SER A 413 -12.76 28.39 18.97
CA SER A 413 -12.04 29.53 18.37
C SER A 413 -11.20 30.24 19.42
N GLY A 414 -10.21 31.02 19.00
CA GLY A 414 -9.28 31.77 19.87
C GLY A 414 -7.86 31.19 19.85
N GLU A 415 -6.99 31.60 20.77
CA GLU A 415 -5.58 31.26 20.74
C GLU A 415 -5.18 30.13 21.72
N LEU A 416 -4.53 29.10 21.19
CA LEU A 416 -3.86 28.06 21.97
C LEU A 416 -2.34 28.26 21.90
N VAL A 417 -1.67 28.22 23.05
CA VAL A 417 -0.21 28.31 23.12
C VAL A 417 0.38 26.97 23.51
N VAL A 418 1.19 26.37 22.62
CA VAL A 418 1.94 25.16 22.92
C VAL A 418 3.26 25.56 23.57
N LYS A 419 3.54 25.01 24.75
CA LYS A 419 4.75 25.23 25.53
C LYS A 419 5.58 23.95 25.54
N PRO A 420 6.70 23.86 24.81
CA PRO A 420 7.63 22.75 24.93
C PRO A 420 8.17 22.69 26.36
N THR A 421 8.22 21.50 26.97
CA THR A 421 8.80 21.40 28.32
C THR A 421 10.31 21.55 28.32
N THR A 422 10.83 22.04 29.45
CA THR A 422 12.24 21.94 29.79
C THR A 422 12.47 20.64 30.54
N SER A 423 13.34 19.77 30.02
CA SER A 423 13.76 18.57 30.73
C SER A 423 15.08 18.87 31.43
N SER A 424 15.14 18.68 32.75
CA SER A 424 16.39 18.74 33.50
C SER A 424 16.82 17.34 33.92
N TRP A 425 18.05 16.97 33.55
CA TRP A 425 18.68 15.72 33.96
C TRP A 425 20.11 16.02 34.41
N ASN A 426 20.50 15.56 35.61
CA ASN A 426 21.81 15.86 36.22
C ASN A 426 22.19 17.36 36.20
N GLY A 427 21.25 18.25 36.53
CA GLY A 427 21.51 19.70 36.59
C GLY A 427 21.69 20.39 35.24
N THR A 428 21.53 19.67 34.11
CA THR A 428 21.53 20.26 32.77
C THR A 428 20.09 20.38 32.27
N THR A 429 19.66 21.61 31.97
CA THR A 429 18.31 21.90 31.44
C THR A 429 18.35 21.98 29.92
N TRP A 430 17.56 21.16 29.25
CA TRP A 430 17.37 21.21 27.80
C TRP A 430 16.07 21.97 27.52
N VAL A 431 16.15 23.12 26.85
CA VAL A 431 14.98 23.81 26.29
C VAL A 431 14.69 23.16 24.94
N LEU A 432 13.54 22.49 24.83
CA LEU A 432 13.20 21.74 23.62
C LEU A 432 12.74 22.63 22.46
N ASP A 433 12.11 23.78 22.74
CA ASP A 433 11.80 24.87 21.78
C ASP A 433 11.20 26.10 22.53
N THR A 434 10.86 27.19 21.85
CA THR A 434 10.13 28.36 22.37
C THR A 434 8.61 28.17 22.33
N PRO A 435 7.83 28.73 23.28
CA PRO A 435 6.37 28.69 23.22
C PRO A 435 5.82 29.31 21.93
N LYS A 436 4.84 28.66 21.31
CA LYS A 436 4.26 29.10 20.03
C LYS A 436 2.74 29.19 20.10
N GLY A 437 2.19 30.33 19.69
CA GLY A 437 0.76 30.60 19.62
C GLY A 437 0.13 30.11 18.31
N PHE A 438 -1.06 29.55 18.43
CA PHE A 438 -1.87 29.05 17.32
C PHE A 438 -3.29 29.61 17.42
N THR A 439 -3.68 30.41 16.44
CA THR A 439 -5.04 30.90 16.30
C THR A 439 -5.92 29.81 15.69
N VAL A 440 -6.91 29.34 16.46
CA VAL A 440 -7.97 28.46 16.00
C VAL A 440 -9.15 29.33 15.53
N THR A 441 -9.58 29.12 14.28
CA THR A 441 -10.72 29.83 13.70
C THR A 441 -11.81 28.83 13.33
N ASN A 442 -12.99 29.00 13.92
CA ASN A 442 -14.23 28.30 13.55
C ASN A 442 -14.09 26.77 13.43
N LEU A 443 -13.24 26.15 14.25
CA LEU A 443 -13.10 24.70 14.25
C LEU A 443 -14.36 24.11 14.88
N LYS A 444 -15.20 23.48 14.07
CA LYS A 444 -16.51 23.00 14.50
C LYS A 444 -16.67 21.53 14.16
N LEU A 445 -17.15 20.79 15.15
CA LEU A 445 -17.44 19.36 15.11
C LEU A 445 -18.95 19.18 15.27
N SER A 446 -19.55 18.30 14.48
CA SER A 446 -20.92 17.83 14.71
C SER A 446 -20.89 16.41 15.24
N TYR A 447 -21.82 16.06 16.14
CA TYR A 447 -21.96 14.74 16.75
C TYR A 447 -23.43 14.26 16.66
N PRO A 448 -23.69 12.95 16.79
CA PRO A 448 -25.07 12.43 16.80
C PRO A 448 -25.85 12.91 18.02
N GLY A 449 -27.14 13.22 17.88
CA GLY A 449 -27.95 13.70 19.01
C GLY A 449 -28.15 12.66 20.10
N ASP A 450 -28.16 13.10 21.37
CA ASP A 450 -28.16 12.24 22.57
C ASP A 450 -29.33 11.25 22.66
N ALA A 451 -30.48 11.55 22.03
CA ALA A 451 -31.65 10.68 22.04
C ALA A 451 -31.67 9.63 20.90
N VAL A 452 -30.70 9.69 19.97
CA VAL A 452 -30.68 8.82 18.79
C VAL A 452 -29.99 7.50 19.13
N SER A 453 -30.77 6.41 19.16
CA SER A 453 -30.20 5.06 19.21
C SER A 453 -29.73 4.64 17.82
N THR A 454 -28.42 4.44 17.66
CA THR A 454 -27.80 4.06 16.38
C THR A 454 -26.61 3.13 16.64
N ASN A 455 -26.25 2.33 15.64
CA ASN A 455 -25.02 1.54 15.62
C ASN A 455 -23.83 2.34 15.08
N THR A 456 -24.06 3.39 14.30
CA THR A 456 -23.02 4.19 13.66
C THR A 456 -23.08 5.64 14.13
N TYR A 457 -21.95 6.14 14.60
CA TYR A 457 -21.76 7.51 15.08
C TYR A 457 -20.76 8.22 14.17
N THR A 458 -21.14 9.37 13.64
CA THR A 458 -20.29 10.16 12.76
C THR A 458 -20.00 11.50 13.42
N LEU A 459 -18.71 11.77 13.66
CA LEU A 459 -18.18 13.04 14.11
C LEU A 459 -17.65 13.78 12.89
N SER A 460 -18.33 14.81 12.42
CA SER A 460 -17.94 15.51 11.17
C SER A 460 -17.32 16.86 11.46
N LEU A 461 -16.19 17.15 10.81
CA LEU A 461 -15.61 18.48 10.78
C LEU A 461 -16.39 19.36 9.82
N LEU A 462 -16.77 20.54 10.27
CA LEU A 462 -17.44 21.52 9.43
C LEU A 462 -16.42 22.41 8.70
N ALA A 463 -16.86 22.87 7.54
CA ALA A 463 -16.06 23.64 6.61
C ALA A 463 -15.62 25.01 7.16
N ASN A 464 -14.62 25.59 6.51
CA ASN A 464 -14.10 26.95 6.79
C ASN A 464 -13.50 27.08 8.20
N ALA A 465 -12.63 26.15 8.54
CA ALA A 465 -11.88 26.16 9.80
C ALA A 465 -10.38 26.25 9.55
N SER A 466 -9.63 26.80 10.50
CA SER A 466 -8.17 26.80 10.42
C SER A 466 -7.49 26.83 11.77
N ILE A 467 -6.27 26.29 11.82
CA ILE A 467 -5.34 26.41 12.94
C ILE A 467 -4.06 27.01 12.36
N LYS A 468 -3.70 28.22 12.79
CA LYS A 468 -2.64 29.01 12.17
C LYS A 468 -1.66 29.57 13.19
N SER A 469 -0.39 29.56 12.85
CA SER A 469 0.66 30.36 13.50
C SER A 469 1.20 31.39 12.51
N GLY A 470 2.25 32.13 12.88
CA GLY A 470 2.96 33.01 11.94
C GLY A 470 3.66 32.27 10.79
N ASP A 471 3.96 30.98 10.94
CA ASP A 471 4.77 30.22 9.97
C ASP A 471 3.99 29.16 9.19
N VAL A 472 2.92 28.63 9.79
CA VAL A 472 2.18 27.50 9.23
C VAL A 472 0.69 27.62 9.47
N ALA A 473 -0.09 27.20 8.47
CA ALA A 473 -1.54 27.16 8.52
C ALA A 473 -2.07 25.77 8.10
N LEU A 474 -2.85 25.14 8.98
CA LEU A 474 -3.73 24.03 8.63
C LEU A 474 -5.13 24.59 8.34
N THR A 475 -5.66 24.36 7.15
CA THR A 475 -6.97 24.89 6.71
C THR A 475 -7.88 23.76 6.23
N ILE A 476 -9.13 23.82 6.68
CA ILE A 476 -10.23 22.97 6.25
C ILE A 476 -11.07 23.78 5.26
N PRO A 477 -11.16 23.39 3.98
CA PRO A 477 -11.82 24.19 2.94
C PRO A 477 -13.34 24.23 3.07
N ALA A 478 -13.98 25.02 2.20
CA ALA A 478 -15.43 25.22 2.15
C ALA A 478 -16.22 23.93 1.84
N LEU A 479 -15.62 23.00 1.11
CA LEU A 479 -16.18 21.71 0.76
C LEU A 479 -15.30 20.64 1.42
N THR A 480 -15.76 20.07 2.53
CA THR A 480 -15.06 18.98 3.19
C THR A 480 -16.04 17.86 3.52
N SER A 481 -15.61 16.62 3.33
CA SER A 481 -16.29 15.43 3.83
C SER A 481 -15.53 14.80 5.01
N SER A 482 -14.72 15.59 5.72
CA SER A 482 -13.89 15.10 6.82
C SER A 482 -14.74 14.64 7.99
N HIS A 483 -14.54 13.39 8.43
CA HIS A 483 -15.29 12.81 9.53
C HIS A 483 -14.52 11.66 10.19
N ILE A 484 -14.92 11.34 11.42
CA ILE A 484 -14.63 10.07 12.08
C ILE A 484 -15.95 9.35 12.25
N GLN A 485 -16.07 8.17 11.68
CA GLN A 485 -17.21 7.30 11.83
C GLN A 485 -16.82 6.08 12.64
N VAL A 486 -17.57 5.80 13.69
CA VAL A 486 -17.39 4.61 14.55
C VAL A 486 -18.68 3.80 14.49
N THR A 487 -18.56 2.52 14.18
CA THR A 487 -19.69 1.58 14.15
C THR A 487 -19.51 0.52 15.21
N PHE A 488 -20.59 0.21 15.93
CA PHE A 488 -20.65 -0.79 16.99
C PHE A 488 -21.60 -1.94 16.61
N PRO A 489 -21.48 -3.11 17.27
CA PRO A 489 -22.39 -4.24 17.04
C PRO A 489 -23.83 -3.93 17.45
N THR A 490 -24.02 -3.27 18.60
CA THR A 490 -25.35 -2.93 19.11
C THR A 490 -25.70 -1.45 18.93
N ALA A 491 -26.98 -1.12 18.83
CA ALA A 491 -27.44 0.27 18.78
C ALA A 491 -27.63 0.80 20.20
N LYS A 492 -27.07 1.97 20.51
CA LYS A 492 -27.22 2.65 21.80
C LYS A 492 -27.36 4.16 21.60
N THR A 493 -27.73 4.90 22.64
CA THR A 493 -27.59 6.36 22.59
C THR A 493 -26.12 6.76 22.70
N PHE A 494 -25.78 7.99 22.31
CA PHE A 494 -24.42 8.51 22.49
C PHE A 494 -24.01 8.55 23.97
N ALA A 495 -24.94 8.92 24.86
CA ALA A 495 -24.73 8.93 26.32
C ALA A 495 -24.49 7.52 26.89
N ASP A 496 -25.26 6.51 26.46
CA ASP A 496 -25.05 5.13 26.92
C ASP A 496 -23.70 4.57 26.46
N ARG A 497 -23.21 4.99 25.28
CA ARG A 497 -21.89 4.59 24.77
C ARG A 497 -20.75 5.14 25.61
N GLN A 498 -20.89 6.37 26.10
CA GLN A 498 -19.90 6.99 26.97
C GLN A 498 -19.73 6.18 28.27
N LEU A 499 -20.86 5.74 28.87
CA LEU A 499 -20.85 4.92 30.09
C LEU A 499 -20.24 3.52 29.87
N ASP A 500 -20.43 2.92 28.69
CA ASP A 500 -19.81 1.63 28.35
C ASP A 500 -18.28 1.71 28.26
N MET A 501 -17.76 2.82 27.72
CA MET A 501 -16.31 3.00 27.52
C MET A 501 -15.54 3.09 28.84
N ASP A 502 -16.20 3.53 29.91
CA ASP A 502 -15.65 3.57 31.28
C ASP A 502 -15.77 2.23 32.04
N GLY A 503 -16.40 1.22 31.42
CA GLY A 503 -16.62 -0.10 32.01
C GLY A 503 -15.41 -1.05 31.93
N LEU A 504 -15.43 -2.12 32.73
CA LEU A 504 -14.38 -3.15 32.77
C LEU A 504 -14.30 -4.02 31.48
N ASN A 505 -15.30 -3.95 30.60
CA ASN A 505 -15.34 -4.69 29.34
C ASN A 505 -16.12 -3.90 28.27
N PRO A 506 -15.52 -2.84 27.69
CA PRO A 506 -16.21 -2.01 26.71
C PRO A 506 -16.48 -2.81 25.42
N GLU A 507 -17.68 -2.64 24.85
CA GLU A 507 -18.01 -3.22 23.55
C GLU A 507 -17.13 -2.59 22.46
N LEU A 508 -16.29 -3.41 21.82
CA LEU A 508 -15.37 -2.92 20.80
C LEU A 508 -16.14 -2.56 19.51
N PRO A 509 -15.72 -1.49 18.80
CA PRO A 509 -16.31 -1.11 17.53
C PRO A 509 -16.06 -2.19 16.46
N THR A 510 -17.04 -2.40 15.59
CA THR A 510 -16.94 -3.28 14.41
C THR A 510 -16.22 -2.60 13.25
N ALA A 511 -16.28 -1.27 13.16
CA ALA A 511 -15.55 -0.48 12.18
C ALA A 511 -15.24 0.93 12.67
N ILE A 512 -14.09 1.47 12.28
CA ILE A 512 -13.73 2.88 12.42
C ILE A 512 -13.24 3.38 11.06
N THR A 513 -13.82 4.48 10.59
CA THR A 513 -13.33 5.21 9.41
C THR A 513 -12.99 6.63 9.82
N ALA A 514 -11.74 7.02 9.68
CA ALA A 514 -11.34 8.41 9.82
C ALA A 514 -10.96 8.94 8.44
N LYS A 515 -11.52 10.09 8.05
CA LYS A 515 -11.22 10.77 6.80
C LYS A 515 -10.98 12.24 7.07
N LEU A 516 -9.84 12.74 6.59
CA LEU A 516 -9.55 14.15 6.45
C LEU A 516 -9.52 14.46 4.95
N ASP A 517 -10.46 15.24 4.47
CA ASP A 517 -10.72 15.43 3.04
C ASP A 517 -10.39 16.86 2.60
N GLN A 518 -9.55 16.97 1.58
CA GLN A 518 -9.08 18.24 1.00
C GLN A 518 -8.39 19.18 2.02
N MET A 519 -7.73 18.64 3.03
CA MET A 519 -6.96 19.43 3.98
C MET A 519 -5.83 20.17 3.27
N MET A 520 -5.60 21.41 3.68
CA MET A 520 -4.50 22.22 3.19
C MET A 520 -3.53 22.55 4.31
N LEU A 521 -2.27 22.20 4.13
CA LEU A 521 -1.18 22.58 5.02
C LEU A 521 -0.26 23.55 4.26
N THR A 522 -0.09 24.76 4.77
CA THR A 522 0.65 25.83 4.08
C THR A 522 1.72 26.41 4.99
N ALA A 523 2.96 26.46 4.51
CA ALA A 523 4.01 27.32 5.04
C ALA A 523 3.81 28.75 4.54
N LEU A 524 3.63 29.69 5.47
CA LEU A 524 3.28 31.07 5.18
C LEU A 524 4.48 31.91 4.75
N ASN A 525 5.68 31.54 5.19
CA ASN A 525 6.93 32.29 4.97
C ASN A 525 7.90 31.60 3.99
N ALA A 526 7.41 30.63 3.21
CA ALA A 526 8.23 29.86 2.29
C ALA A 526 8.69 30.69 1.09
N PRO A 527 9.94 30.50 0.61
CA PRO A 527 10.39 31.08 -0.65
C PRO A 527 9.51 30.67 -1.84
N ALA A 528 9.40 31.54 -2.85
CA ALA A 528 8.46 31.36 -3.96
C ALA A 528 8.64 30.04 -4.75
N THR A 529 9.89 29.58 -4.83
CA THR A 529 10.32 28.41 -5.61
C THR A 529 10.34 27.10 -4.81
N GLU A 530 10.14 27.16 -3.50
CA GLU A 530 10.07 25.97 -2.63
C GLU A 530 8.63 25.48 -2.53
N PHE A 531 8.47 24.18 -2.29
CA PHE A 531 7.16 23.64 -1.98
C PHE A 531 6.67 24.20 -0.65
N SER A 532 5.55 24.91 -0.70
CA SER A 532 5.01 25.68 0.44
C SER A 532 3.63 25.21 0.85
N ARG A 533 2.96 24.40 0.04
CA ARG A 533 1.58 23.99 0.28
C ARG A 533 1.37 22.53 -0.08
N PHE A 534 0.76 21.79 0.84
CA PHE A 534 0.15 20.49 0.59
C PHE A 534 -1.37 20.65 0.52
N SER A 535 -2.02 20.00 -0.45
CA SER A 535 -3.47 19.87 -0.52
C SER A 535 -3.83 18.42 -0.78
N GLY A 536 -4.59 17.80 0.11
CA GLY A 536 -4.84 16.36 -0.02
C GLY A 536 -5.84 15.77 0.96
N THR A 537 -5.97 14.45 0.88
CA THR A 537 -6.85 13.63 1.69
C THR A 537 -6.03 12.59 2.44
N MET A 538 -6.41 12.34 3.68
CA MET A 538 -5.89 11.26 4.51
C MET A 538 -7.06 10.41 4.96
N SER A 539 -6.89 9.09 5.00
CA SER A 539 -7.90 8.22 5.61
C SER A 539 -7.30 7.02 6.31
N LEU A 540 -8.02 6.53 7.31
CA LEU A 540 -7.73 5.33 8.08
C LEU A 540 -9.01 4.52 8.21
N ASN A 541 -8.96 3.27 7.76
CA ASN A 541 -10.02 2.30 7.94
C ASN A 541 -9.54 1.24 8.93
N VAL A 542 -10.41 0.88 9.87
CA VAL A 542 -10.22 -0.17 10.86
C VAL A 542 -11.48 -1.02 10.84
N VAL A 543 -11.31 -2.33 10.86
CA VAL A 543 -12.41 -3.29 10.99
C VAL A 543 -12.12 -4.24 12.13
N GLN A 544 -13.15 -4.78 12.75
CA GLN A 544 -13.00 -5.81 13.76
C GLN A 544 -12.70 -7.16 13.11
N GLY A 545 -11.55 -7.73 13.46
CA GLY A 545 -11.19 -9.11 13.15
C GLY A 545 -11.45 -10.03 14.34
N MET A 546 -11.83 -11.27 14.08
CA MET A 546 -11.81 -12.34 15.09
C MET A 546 -10.47 -13.04 15.01
N LEU A 547 -9.59 -12.76 15.97
CA LEU A 547 -8.21 -13.24 15.98
C LEU A 547 -8.05 -14.38 16.97
N ASP A 548 -7.24 -15.36 16.59
CA ASP A 548 -6.88 -16.47 17.46
C ASP A 548 -6.07 -15.97 18.66
N VAL A 549 -6.37 -16.52 19.84
CA VAL A 549 -5.70 -16.09 21.08
C VAL A 549 -4.32 -16.73 21.21
N SER A 550 -3.31 -15.95 21.56
CA SER A 550 -1.94 -16.40 21.82
C SER A 550 -1.88 -17.47 22.92
N HIS A 551 -1.14 -18.56 22.67
CA HIS A 551 -0.90 -19.70 23.56
C HIS A 551 -2.13 -20.29 24.29
N GLY A 552 -3.34 -20.03 23.77
CA GLY A 552 -4.62 -20.51 24.30
C GLY A 552 -5.50 -21.10 23.21
N GLY A 553 -6.73 -21.49 23.59
CA GLY A 553 -7.79 -21.83 22.64
C GLY A 553 -8.86 -20.73 22.57
N GLY A 554 -9.47 -20.55 21.39
CA GLY A 554 -10.54 -19.58 21.18
C GLY A 554 -10.10 -18.35 20.38
N GLN A 555 -11.04 -17.43 20.20
CA GLN A 555 -10.88 -16.22 19.40
C GLN A 555 -11.35 -14.99 20.17
N ARG A 556 -10.74 -13.84 19.88
CA ARG A 556 -11.08 -12.55 20.47
C ARG A 556 -11.29 -11.51 19.36
N ALA A 557 -12.36 -10.73 19.50
CA ALA A 557 -12.60 -9.58 18.65
C ALA A 557 -11.52 -8.51 18.88
N TRP A 558 -10.92 -8.04 17.80
CA TRP A 558 -9.83 -7.06 17.86
C TRP A 558 -9.93 -6.06 16.70
N PRO A 559 -9.83 -4.75 16.95
CA PRO A 559 -9.79 -3.76 15.88
C PRO A 559 -8.47 -3.86 15.11
N LEU A 560 -8.55 -4.14 13.81
CA LEU A 560 -7.42 -4.21 12.89
C LEU A 560 -7.51 -3.07 11.86
N PRO A 561 -6.49 -2.23 11.73
CA PRO A 561 -6.38 -1.32 10.60
C PRO A 561 -6.34 -2.13 9.30
N THR A 562 -7.10 -1.70 8.30
CA THR A 562 -7.14 -2.33 6.97
C THR A 562 -6.49 -1.46 5.91
N LEU A 563 -6.70 -0.15 5.98
CA LEU A 563 -6.12 0.78 5.01
C LEU A 563 -5.81 2.11 5.68
N ALA A 564 -4.55 2.52 5.61
CA ALA A 564 -4.14 3.89 5.86
C ALA A 564 -3.66 4.49 4.54
N GLN A 565 -4.16 5.66 4.16
CA GLN A 565 -3.74 6.33 2.93
C GLN A 565 -3.59 7.84 3.15
N MET A 566 -2.66 8.41 2.40
CA MET A 566 -2.48 9.85 2.23
C MET A 566 -2.27 10.09 0.74
N LYS A 567 -2.99 11.06 0.19
CA LYS A 567 -2.87 11.45 -1.22
C LYS A 567 -3.00 12.96 -1.32
N GLY A 568 -2.14 13.60 -2.08
CA GLY A 568 -2.26 15.04 -2.31
C GLY A 568 -1.16 15.59 -3.17
N ILE A 569 -1.20 16.90 -3.36
CA ILE A 569 -0.26 17.63 -4.20
C ILE A 569 0.49 18.64 -3.35
N PHE A 570 1.82 18.61 -3.46
CA PHE A 570 2.69 19.69 -2.99
C PHE A 570 2.89 20.70 -4.12
N THR A 571 2.74 21.98 -3.82
CA THR A 571 2.93 23.07 -4.80
C THR A 571 3.81 24.17 -4.22
N SER A 572 4.64 24.77 -5.06
CA SER A 572 5.31 26.03 -4.74
C SER A 572 4.38 27.23 -4.88
N ASN A 573 4.72 28.34 -4.22
CA ASN A 573 3.91 29.57 -4.26
C ASN A 573 3.81 30.17 -5.67
N ASP A 574 4.85 30.02 -6.50
CA ASP A 574 4.83 30.43 -7.91
C ASP A 574 4.07 29.48 -8.85
N GLY A 575 3.64 28.31 -8.35
CA GLY A 575 2.95 27.27 -9.12
C GLY A 575 3.83 26.55 -10.16
N LEU A 576 5.14 26.84 -10.21
CA LEU A 576 6.05 26.29 -11.21
C LEU A 576 6.61 24.91 -10.82
N ASN A 577 6.53 24.55 -9.53
CA ASN A 577 6.93 23.24 -9.01
C ASN A 577 5.71 22.54 -8.42
N SER A 578 5.51 21.28 -8.80
CA SER A 578 4.43 20.43 -8.27
C SER A 578 4.92 19.01 -8.04
N MET A 579 4.46 18.40 -6.94
CA MET A 579 4.64 16.98 -6.67
C MET A 579 3.29 16.37 -6.30
N ASP A 580 2.75 15.52 -7.17
CA ASP A 580 1.66 14.62 -6.81
C ASP A 580 2.25 13.45 -6.02
N ALA A 581 1.74 13.20 -4.83
CA ALA A 581 2.24 12.17 -3.94
C ALA A 581 1.07 11.39 -3.34
N SER A 582 1.17 10.07 -3.36
CA SER A 582 0.33 9.19 -2.57
C SER A 582 1.16 8.14 -1.85
N ALA A 583 0.73 7.82 -0.64
CA ALA A 583 1.27 6.78 0.20
C ALA A 583 0.10 5.97 0.76
N SER A 584 0.19 4.65 0.70
CA SER A 584 -0.81 3.76 1.29
C SER A 584 -0.17 2.60 2.02
N ILE A 585 -0.83 2.16 3.08
CA ILE A 585 -0.55 0.92 3.81
C ILE A 585 -1.86 0.15 3.84
N ASP A 586 -1.95 -0.88 3.01
CA ASP A 586 -3.07 -1.81 2.95
C ASP A 586 -2.70 -3.06 3.74
N LEU A 587 -3.36 -3.28 4.87
CA LEU A 587 -3.20 -4.43 5.75
C LEU A 587 -4.31 -5.47 5.60
N THR A 588 -5.14 -5.36 4.55
CA THR A 588 -6.25 -6.27 4.28
C THR A 588 -5.75 -7.72 4.23
N GLY A 589 -6.43 -8.60 4.97
CA GLY A 589 -6.07 -10.01 5.08
C GLY A 589 -4.98 -10.32 6.12
N SER A 590 -4.49 -9.32 6.87
CA SER A 590 -3.71 -9.55 8.09
C SER A 590 -4.47 -10.43 9.08
N ASN A 591 -3.79 -11.40 9.67
CA ASN A 591 -4.34 -12.30 10.67
C ASN A 591 -3.33 -12.64 11.76
N PRO A 592 -2.84 -11.65 12.53
CA PRO A 592 -2.00 -11.93 13.70
C PRO A 592 -2.82 -12.62 14.80
N LYS A 593 -2.14 -13.24 15.76
CA LYS A 593 -2.75 -13.62 17.03
C LYS A 593 -2.90 -12.42 17.94
N VAL A 594 -3.80 -12.53 18.92
CA VAL A 594 -4.06 -11.49 19.92
C VAL A 594 -3.92 -12.07 21.32
N SER A 595 -3.49 -11.25 22.28
CA SER A 595 -3.48 -11.64 23.68
C SER A 595 -4.88 -12.00 24.23
N PRO A 596 -4.97 -12.84 25.27
CA PRO A 596 -6.20 -13.01 26.04
C PRO A 596 -6.73 -11.68 26.60
N LEU A 597 -7.99 -11.66 27.03
CA LEU A 597 -8.56 -10.51 27.76
C LEU A 597 -7.92 -10.37 29.15
N PRO A 598 -7.75 -9.14 29.65
CA PRO A 598 -7.43 -8.91 31.06
C PRO A 598 -8.35 -9.73 31.99
N GLY A 599 -7.77 -10.30 33.04
CA GLY A 599 -8.42 -11.26 33.93
C GLY A 599 -8.27 -12.73 33.53
N HIS A 600 -7.73 -13.03 32.34
CA HIS A 600 -7.40 -14.41 31.96
C HIS A 600 -6.46 -15.06 32.98
N VAL A 601 -6.77 -16.30 33.38
CA VAL A 601 -5.99 -17.04 34.38
C VAL A 601 -5.16 -18.12 33.70
N ARG A 602 -3.84 -17.97 33.79
CA ARG A 602 -2.88 -18.99 33.36
C ARG A 602 -2.55 -19.89 34.54
N SER A 603 -2.96 -21.15 34.43
CA SER A 603 -2.76 -22.12 35.52
C SER A 603 -1.29 -22.47 35.69
N ASN A 604 -0.81 -22.54 36.94
CA ASN A 604 0.57 -22.92 37.28
C ASN A 604 1.65 -22.07 36.55
N LEU A 605 1.39 -20.78 36.33
CA LEU A 605 2.36 -19.88 35.72
C LEU A 605 3.55 -19.62 36.65
N PHE A 606 3.29 -19.56 37.96
CA PHE A 606 4.30 -19.27 38.97
C PHE A 606 4.56 -20.51 39.83
N THR A 607 5.78 -20.64 40.33
CA THR A 607 6.12 -21.53 41.44
C THR A 607 6.70 -20.67 42.56
N TYR A 608 6.05 -20.70 43.73
CA TYR A 608 6.52 -20.02 44.93
C TYR A 608 7.23 -21.00 45.85
N GLN A 609 8.39 -20.62 46.37
CA GLN A 609 9.12 -21.40 47.37
C GLN A 609 9.67 -20.47 48.45
N TYR A 610 9.47 -20.82 49.73
CA TYR A 610 10.07 -20.11 50.84
C TYR A 610 11.23 -20.90 51.46
N ASN A 611 12.34 -20.23 51.74
CA ASN A 611 13.49 -20.76 52.47
C ASN A 611 13.53 -20.14 53.87
N THR A 612 13.16 -20.94 54.88
CA THR A 612 13.15 -20.54 56.29
C THR A 612 14.52 -20.16 56.82
N LEU A 613 15.57 -20.88 56.42
CA LEU A 613 16.93 -20.65 56.90
C LEU A 613 17.50 -19.33 56.37
N ALA A 614 17.20 -18.99 55.13
CA ALA A 614 17.67 -17.75 54.50
C ALA A 614 16.75 -16.55 54.72
N ASN A 615 15.51 -16.78 55.19
CA ASN A 615 14.41 -15.79 55.17
C ASN A 615 14.25 -15.16 53.78
N GLN A 616 14.17 -16.01 52.75
CA GLN A 616 14.02 -15.61 51.35
C GLN A 616 12.87 -16.37 50.71
N ALA A 617 12.20 -15.74 49.76
CA ALA A 617 11.26 -16.41 48.88
C ALA A 617 11.73 -16.33 47.44
N THR A 618 11.40 -17.34 46.65
CA THR A 618 11.67 -17.37 45.21
C THR A 618 10.35 -17.54 44.48
N LEU A 619 10.12 -16.71 43.47
CA LEU A 619 9.11 -16.93 42.45
C LEU A 619 9.81 -17.33 41.16
N THR A 620 9.38 -18.44 40.55
CA THR A 620 9.84 -18.87 39.23
C THR A 620 8.67 -18.95 38.28
N ALA A 621 8.80 -18.31 37.12
CA ALA A 621 7.84 -18.37 36.04
C ALA A 621 8.09 -19.61 35.18
N SER A 622 7.03 -20.35 34.83
CA SER A 622 7.13 -21.48 33.90
C SER A 622 7.28 -21.03 32.44
N THR A 623 6.89 -19.80 32.14
CA THR A 623 7.13 -19.09 30.87
C THR A 623 7.14 -17.59 31.12
N GLY A 624 7.78 -16.82 30.24
CA GLY A 624 7.93 -15.38 30.38
C GLY A 624 9.04 -14.96 31.33
N LEU A 625 9.22 -13.65 31.49
CA LEU A 625 10.27 -13.04 32.30
C LEU A 625 9.71 -11.98 33.25
N PHE A 626 10.31 -11.85 34.44
CA PHE A 626 10.05 -10.73 35.34
C PHE A 626 10.67 -9.43 34.77
N VAL A 627 10.00 -8.30 35.03
CA VAL A 627 10.39 -6.90 34.71
C VAL A 627 10.20 -6.42 33.26
N SER A 628 10.48 -7.20 32.22
CA SER A 628 10.16 -6.77 30.84
C SER A 628 10.34 -7.86 29.79
N ASP A 629 10.02 -7.52 28.54
CA ASP A 629 10.55 -8.18 27.35
C ASP A 629 12.10 -8.27 27.39
N ASN A 630 12.69 -9.15 26.58
CA ASN A 630 14.10 -9.54 26.63
C ASN A 630 15.12 -8.37 26.52
N ALA A 631 14.67 -7.14 26.26
CA ALA A 631 15.50 -5.96 26.05
C ALA A 631 16.26 -5.46 27.30
N TRP A 632 15.79 -5.78 28.51
CA TRP A 632 16.38 -5.27 29.77
C TRP A 632 17.03 -6.34 30.66
N GLY A 633 17.24 -7.55 30.14
CA GLY A 633 17.88 -8.64 30.89
C GLY A 633 16.98 -9.27 31.96
N GLY A 634 15.68 -9.41 31.66
CA GLY A 634 14.70 -10.07 32.54
C GLY A 634 15.10 -11.52 32.87
N SER A 635 14.53 -12.04 33.97
CA SER A 635 14.81 -13.40 34.46
C SER A 635 13.52 -14.18 34.63
N PRO A 636 13.50 -15.50 34.42
CA PRO A 636 12.36 -16.34 34.80
C PRO A 636 12.26 -16.50 36.32
N THR A 637 13.24 -16.02 37.10
CA THR A 637 13.28 -16.19 38.55
C THR A 637 13.47 -14.85 39.26
N LEU A 638 12.63 -14.60 40.27
CA LEU A 638 12.70 -13.46 41.18
C LEU A 638 12.91 -13.93 42.61
N THR A 639 13.88 -13.34 43.30
CA THR A 639 14.14 -13.58 44.73
C THR A 639 13.65 -12.40 45.56
N LEU A 640 12.86 -12.68 46.58
CA LEU A 640 12.39 -11.73 47.57
C LEU A 640 13.18 -11.93 48.86
N LYS A 641 13.69 -10.83 49.42
CA LYS A 641 14.49 -10.80 50.65
C LYS A 641 14.21 -9.53 51.45
N MET A 642 14.60 -9.51 52.71
CA MET A 642 14.56 -8.27 53.51
C MET A 642 15.77 -7.39 53.17
N ALA A 643 15.59 -6.08 53.12
CA ALA A 643 16.68 -5.15 52.85
C ALA A 643 17.70 -5.15 54.00
N ALA A 644 18.99 -5.30 53.67
CA ALA A 644 20.05 -5.42 54.69
C ALA A 644 20.15 -4.20 55.62
N LEU A 645 19.95 -2.99 55.08
CA LEU A 645 20.01 -1.72 55.83
C LEU A 645 18.66 -1.30 56.42
N SER A 646 17.58 -2.02 56.10
CA SER A 646 16.22 -1.70 56.56
C SER A 646 15.42 -3.00 56.68
N PRO A 647 15.63 -3.78 57.75
CA PRO A 647 15.15 -5.16 57.87
C PRO A 647 13.63 -5.30 58.01
N THR A 648 12.89 -4.19 57.88
CA THR A 648 11.42 -4.14 57.81
C THR A 648 10.89 -3.88 56.39
N CYS A 649 11.81 -3.75 55.42
CA CYS A 649 11.52 -3.47 54.02
C CYS A 649 11.75 -4.70 53.15
N LEU A 650 10.76 -4.99 52.30
CA LEU A 650 10.80 -6.06 51.32
C LEU A 650 11.44 -5.56 50.04
N ILE A 651 12.39 -6.33 49.51
CA ILE A 651 13.06 -6.04 48.24
C ILE A 651 12.96 -7.22 47.27
N ALA A 652 12.98 -6.90 45.98
CA ALA A 652 13.03 -7.86 44.88
C ALA A 652 14.40 -7.85 44.21
N SER A 653 14.92 -9.03 43.90
CA SER A 653 16.27 -9.25 43.38
C SER A 653 16.22 -10.29 42.28
N TYR A 654 16.82 -10.02 41.12
CA TYR A 654 16.93 -10.98 40.02
C TYR A 654 18.38 -11.06 39.53
N PRO A 655 18.80 -12.21 38.97
CA PRO A 655 20.14 -12.38 38.44
C PRO A 655 20.46 -11.31 37.40
N ASN A 656 21.60 -10.63 37.54
CA ASN A 656 22.11 -9.60 36.61
C ASN A 656 21.24 -8.33 36.48
N ALA A 657 20.50 -7.94 37.54
CA ALA A 657 19.69 -6.73 37.53
C ALA A 657 20.53 -5.47 37.20
N PRO A 658 20.23 -4.73 36.10
CA PRO A 658 20.99 -3.55 35.69
C PRO A 658 20.93 -2.41 36.72
N PHE A 659 19.95 -2.45 37.64
CA PHE A 659 19.71 -1.42 38.65
C PHE A 659 19.80 -1.92 40.10
N GLY A 660 20.25 -3.15 40.34
CA GLY A 660 20.35 -3.74 41.69
C GLY A 660 19.01 -4.19 42.29
N ASP A 661 18.93 -4.25 43.62
CA ASP A 661 17.74 -4.69 44.37
C ASP A 661 16.66 -3.58 44.40
N TRP A 662 15.39 -3.95 44.19
CA TRP A 662 14.26 -3.02 44.10
C TRP A 662 13.43 -3.01 45.37
N LEU A 663 13.17 -1.83 45.94
CA LEU A 663 12.28 -1.66 47.08
C LEU A 663 10.81 -1.87 46.68
N LEU A 664 10.17 -2.87 47.28
CA LEU A 664 8.73 -3.12 47.11
C LEU A 664 7.88 -2.40 48.16
N GLY A 665 8.45 -2.15 49.34
CA GLY A 665 7.80 -1.41 50.42
C GLY A 665 8.32 -1.80 51.80
N CYS A 666 7.93 -1.03 52.82
CA CYS A 666 8.29 -1.26 54.22
C CYS A 666 7.03 -1.47 55.06
N PHE A 667 6.90 -2.65 55.67
CA PHE A 667 5.64 -3.13 56.26
C PHE A 667 5.72 -3.36 57.77
N GLY A 668 6.86 -3.06 58.39
CA GLY A 668 7.08 -3.31 59.82
C GLY A 668 7.10 -4.79 60.18
N LYS A 669 7.34 -5.67 59.20
CA LYS A 669 7.47 -7.13 59.36
C LYS A 669 8.92 -7.54 59.20
N THR A 670 9.35 -8.61 59.87
CA THR A 670 10.74 -9.08 59.86
C THR A 670 10.97 -10.30 58.98
N THR A 671 9.89 -10.92 58.50
CA THR A 671 9.95 -12.06 57.57
C THR A 671 9.45 -11.67 56.18
N VAL A 672 10.03 -12.29 55.16
CA VAL A 672 9.58 -12.10 53.76
C VAL A 672 8.15 -12.58 53.57
N SER A 673 7.75 -13.69 54.19
CA SER A 673 6.38 -14.23 54.12
C SER A 673 5.34 -13.23 54.63
N GLU A 674 5.56 -12.63 55.80
CA GLU A 674 4.63 -11.65 56.38
C GLU A 674 4.64 -10.32 55.61
N SER A 675 5.81 -9.88 55.15
CA SER A 675 5.95 -8.65 54.35
C SER A 675 5.26 -8.78 52.99
N LEU A 676 5.41 -9.93 52.33
CA LEU A 676 4.73 -10.21 51.07
C LEU A 676 3.23 -10.33 51.27
N SER A 677 2.77 -10.97 52.35
CA SER A 677 1.34 -11.03 52.68
C SER A 677 0.77 -9.62 52.93
N ALA A 678 1.53 -8.76 53.62
CA ALA A 678 1.15 -7.36 53.82
C ALA A 678 1.10 -6.58 52.50
N LEU A 679 2.07 -6.76 51.60
CA LEU A 679 2.06 -6.15 50.27
C LEU A 679 0.83 -6.57 49.46
N LEU A 680 0.54 -7.87 49.39
CA LEU A 680 -0.60 -8.40 48.64
C LEU A 680 -1.96 -7.92 49.20
N SER A 681 -2.02 -7.63 50.51
CA SER A 681 -3.23 -7.09 51.15
C SER A 681 -3.57 -5.65 50.73
N LEU A 682 -2.65 -4.93 50.08
CA LEU A 682 -2.90 -3.58 49.56
C LEU A 682 -3.78 -3.58 48.29
N GLY A 683 -4.06 -4.75 47.71
CA GLY A 683 -4.87 -4.84 46.49
C GLY A 683 -4.16 -4.39 45.22
N TYR A 684 -2.84 -4.17 45.27
CA TYR A 684 -2.00 -3.80 44.13
C TYR A 684 -0.76 -4.71 44.08
N THR A 685 -0.41 -5.16 42.87
CA THR A 685 0.81 -5.95 42.62
C THR A 685 1.86 -5.07 41.96
N PRO A 686 3.00 -4.80 42.63
CA PRO A 686 4.12 -4.08 42.02
C PRO A 686 4.54 -4.71 40.71
N TYR A 687 4.88 -3.87 39.74
CA TYR A 687 5.33 -4.28 38.42
C TYR A 687 6.50 -5.29 38.45
N GLN A 688 7.36 -5.22 39.47
CA GLN A 688 8.49 -6.14 39.66
C GLN A 688 8.07 -7.58 40.01
N LEU A 689 6.86 -7.79 40.54
CA LEU A 689 6.31 -9.12 40.81
C LEU A 689 5.58 -9.71 39.59
N GLN A 690 5.45 -8.95 38.51
CA GLN A 690 4.72 -9.36 37.31
C GLN A 690 5.65 -10.07 36.33
N VAL A 691 5.09 -11.02 35.57
CA VAL A 691 5.79 -11.74 34.50
C VAL A 691 5.21 -11.34 33.16
N PHE A 692 6.08 -10.92 32.24
CA PHE A 692 5.73 -10.68 30.86
C PHE A 692 5.78 -11.99 30.07
N VAL A 693 4.65 -12.40 29.51
CA VAL A 693 4.56 -13.55 28.60
C VAL A 693 4.39 -13.01 27.18
N THR A 694 5.38 -13.25 26.32
CA THR A 694 5.39 -12.76 24.94
C THR A 694 4.11 -13.14 24.20
N GLY A 695 3.45 -12.16 23.58
CA GLY A 695 2.21 -12.34 22.83
C GLY A 695 0.94 -12.38 23.68
N GLU A 696 1.07 -12.29 25.01
CA GLU A 696 -0.05 -12.22 25.95
C GLU A 696 -0.02 -10.95 26.80
N GLY A 697 1.12 -10.60 27.41
CA GLY A 697 1.29 -9.41 28.26
C GLY A 697 1.68 -9.73 29.71
N TYR A 698 1.33 -8.84 30.64
CA TYR A 698 1.79 -8.91 32.04
C TYR A 698 0.83 -9.69 32.94
N TYR A 699 1.35 -10.75 33.56
CA TYR A 699 0.66 -11.55 34.55
C TYR A 699 1.09 -11.20 35.96
N GLN A 700 0.12 -11.00 36.86
CA GLN A 700 0.38 -10.98 38.29
C GLN A 700 0.21 -12.37 38.91
N PRO A 701 1.02 -12.74 39.91
CA PRO A 701 0.87 -14.01 40.60
C PRO A 701 -0.34 -13.97 41.58
N VAL A 702 -1.13 -15.04 41.57
CA VAL A 702 -2.20 -15.27 42.56
C VAL A 702 -1.63 -16.11 43.70
N LEU A 703 -1.09 -15.43 44.70
CA LEU A 703 -0.48 -16.07 45.87
C LEU A 703 -1.45 -16.03 47.06
N THR A 704 -2.00 -17.18 47.44
CA THR A 704 -2.90 -17.33 48.58
C THR A 704 -2.31 -18.29 49.61
N GLY A 705 -2.63 -18.08 50.90
CA GLY A 705 -2.23 -19.01 51.97
C GLY A 705 -0.73 -19.10 52.25
N LEU A 706 0.05 -18.05 51.92
CA LEU A 706 1.49 -18.04 52.15
C LEU A 706 1.83 -18.08 53.65
N THR A 707 2.63 -19.06 54.04
CA THR A 707 3.22 -19.18 55.38
C THR A 707 4.74 -19.28 55.31
N ALA A 708 5.41 -19.06 56.45
CA ALA A 708 6.85 -19.27 56.58
C ALA A 708 7.31 -20.71 56.34
N ASN A 709 6.41 -21.69 56.16
CA ASN A 709 6.77 -23.09 55.86
C ASN A 709 6.31 -23.55 54.48
N THR A 710 5.89 -22.61 53.62
CA THR A 710 5.36 -22.95 52.29
C THR A 710 6.47 -23.57 51.44
N THR A 711 6.34 -24.88 51.19
CA THR A 711 7.19 -25.61 50.24
C THR A 711 6.84 -25.20 48.81
N ALA A 712 7.64 -25.64 47.83
CA ALA A 712 7.43 -25.29 46.42
C ALA A 712 5.98 -25.57 45.99
N THR A 713 5.21 -24.51 45.75
CA THR A 713 3.78 -24.56 45.46
C THR A 713 3.52 -23.83 44.15
N ALA A 714 2.79 -24.48 43.25
CA ALA A 714 2.36 -23.85 42.00
C ALA A 714 1.28 -22.80 42.29
N ALA A 715 1.36 -21.67 41.59
CA ALA A 715 0.42 -20.57 41.67
C ALA A 715 0.02 -20.13 40.26
N ASN A 716 -1.24 -19.71 40.15
CA ASN A 716 -1.77 -19.20 38.90
C ASN A 716 -1.28 -17.77 38.65
N GLY A 717 -1.29 -17.36 37.39
CA GLY A 717 -1.14 -15.98 37.00
C GLY A 717 -2.45 -15.40 36.48
N THR A 718 -2.77 -14.16 36.83
CA THR A 718 -3.89 -13.44 36.23
C THR A 718 -3.35 -12.32 35.34
N LEU A 719 -3.79 -12.26 34.09
CA LEU A 719 -3.39 -11.23 33.13
C LEU A 719 -3.92 -9.87 33.59
N LEU A 720 -3.04 -8.89 33.78
CA LEU A 720 -3.40 -7.52 34.12
C LEU A 720 -3.60 -6.68 32.86
N GLU A 721 -2.67 -6.77 31.93
CA GLU A 721 -2.64 -5.99 30.70
C GLU A 721 -2.49 -6.94 29.52
N GLY A 722 -3.51 -6.99 28.66
CA GLY A 722 -3.57 -7.86 27.49
C GLY A 722 -3.99 -7.08 26.26
N ASN A 723 -3.01 -6.50 25.56
CA ASN A 723 -3.20 -5.76 24.31
C ASN A 723 -2.07 -6.05 23.31
N GLU A 724 -1.59 -7.29 23.27
CA GLU A 724 -0.48 -7.68 22.40
C GLU A 724 -0.98 -8.33 21.11
N LEU A 725 -0.29 -8.04 20.01
CA LEU A 725 -0.37 -8.83 18.79
C LEU A 725 0.86 -9.71 18.69
N PHE A 726 0.67 -10.94 18.24
CA PHE A 726 1.74 -11.92 18.08
C PHE A 726 1.69 -12.53 16.69
N GLU A 727 2.86 -12.78 16.10
CA GLU A 727 2.97 -13.38 14.78
C GLU A 727 3.67 -14.75 14.82
N ASP A 728 3.19 -15.67 14.01
CA ASP A 728 3.84 -16.94 13.68
C ASP A 728 3.70 -17.28 12.19
N ALA A 729 4.21 -18.44 11.76
CA ALA A 729 4.21 -18.85 10.35
C ALA A 729 2.81 -18.94 9.71
N THR A 730 1.76 -19.07 10.52
CA THR A 730 0.35 -19.19 10.08
C THR A 730 -0.49 -17.95 10.40
N HIS A 731 -0.04 -17.12 11.35
CA HIS A 731 -0.73 -15.93 11.83
C HIS A 731 0.20 -14.73 11.76
N PHE A 732 0.08 -13.89 10.74
CA PHE A 732 0.98 -12.75 10.57
C PHE A 732 0.27 -11.57 9.91
N GLY A 733 0.84 -10.38 10.09
CA GLY A 733 0.44 -9.18 9.37
C GLY A 733 0.82 -9.28 7.90
N LYS A 734 -0.19 -9.21 7.04
CA LYS A 734 -0.02 -9.03 5.60
C LYS A 734 -0.14 -7.56 5.29
N GLY A 735 0.72 -7.07 4.40
CA GLY A 735 0.75 -5.65 4.12
C GLY A 735 1.23 -5.34 2.72
N THR A 736 0.61 -4.36 2.10
CA THR A 736 1.12 -3.68 0.91
C THR A 736 1.37 -2.23 1.27
N ILE A 737 2.59 -1.77 1.02
CA ILE A 737 2.99 -0.37 1.14
C ILE A 737 3.17 0.14 -0.29
N SER A 738 2.39 1.15 -0.68
CA SER A 738 2.55 1.83 -1.97
C SER A 738 3.02 3.25 -1.76
N LEU A 739 3.91 3.71 -2.63
CA LEU A 739 4.39 5.08 -2.74
C LEU A 739 4.37 5.46 -4.22
N THR A 740 3.58 6.46 -4.56
CA THR A 740 3.51 6.98 -5.93
C THR A 740 3.83 8.45 -5.91
N THR A 741 4.77 8.88 -6.74
CA THR A 741 5.20 10.27 -6.85
C THR A 741 5.31 10.67 -8.31
N LYS A 742 4.72 11.81 -8.66
CA LYS A 742 4.94 12.50 -9.93
C LYS A 742 5.52 13.86 -9.64
N VAL A 743 6.77 14.08 -10.04
CA VAL A 743 7.55 15.26 -9.67
C VAL A 743 7.81 16.10 -10.90
N LYS A 744 7.35 17.35 -10.86
CA LYS A 744 7.63 18.37 -11.86
C LYS A 744 8.38 19.54 -11.23
N LEU A 745 9.64 19.75 -11.63
CA LEU A 745 10.49 20.83 -11.11
C LEU A 745 10.87 21.81 -12.22
N SER A 746 10.77 23.11 -11.93
CA SER A 746 11.27 24.18 -12.79
C SER A 746 12.75 24.48 -12.50
N GLY A 747 13.51 24.89 -13.53
CA GLY A 747 14.94 25.22 -13.41
C GLY A 747 15.72 25.08 -14.72
N ALA A 748 17.05 25.18 -14.64
CA ALA A 748 17.95 25.04 -15.79
C ALA A 748 17.88 23.64 -16.44
N THR A 749 17.56 22.61 -15.64
CA THR A 749 17.25 21.24 -16.09
C THR A 749 15.92 20.82 -15.48
N PRO A 750 14.79 21.02 -16.19
CA PRO A 750 13.48 20.56 -15.73
C PRO A 750 13.50 19.06 -15.46
N VAL A 751 12.93 18.65 -14.34
CA VAL A 751 12.77 17.23 -13.98
C VAL A 751 11.28 16.90 -14.08
N ASP A 752 10.97 15.86 -14.85
CA ASP A 752 9.66 15.22 -14.93
C ASP A 752 9.87 13.73 -14.63
N LEU A 753 9.51 13.32 -13.41
CA LEU A 753 9.74 11.97 -12.90
C LEU A 753 8.45 11.40 -12.37
N ASP A 754 7.99 10.31 -12.96
CA ASP A 754 6.94 9.47 -12.38
C ASP A 754 7.59 8.21 -11.81
N ALA A 755 7.38 7.97 -10.51
CA ALA A 755 7.82 6.78 -9.84
C ALA A 755 6.66 6.17 -9.05
N THR A 756 6.47 4.86 -9.20
CA THR A 756 5.54 4.08 -8.38
C THR A 756 6.32 2.93 -7.77
N ILE A 757 6.34 2.86 -6.44
CA ILE A 757 7.02 1.83 -5.68
C ILE A 757 5.98 1.13 -4.81
N THR A 758 5.96 -0.19 -4.89
CA THR A 758 5.07 -1.03 -4.08
C THR A 758 5.87 -2.15 -3.44
N ALA A 759 5.86 -2.21 -2.11
CA ALA A 759 6.46 -3.27 -1.31
C ALA A 759 5.36 -4.09 -0.64
N LYS A 760 5.53 -5.42 -0.61
CA LYS A 760 4.49 -6.36 -0.16
C LYS A 760 5.09 -7.38 0.78
N ARG A 761 4.34 -7.70 1.83
CA ARG A 761 4.59 -8.82 2.72
C ARG A 761 3.46 -9.84 2.57
N THR A 762 3.80 -11.01 2.05
CA THR A 762 2.84 -12.09 1.74
C THR A 762 3.03 -13.32 2.63
N ALA A 763 4.17 -13.43 3.31
CA ALA A 763 4.49 -14.42 4.33
C ALA A 763 5.40 -13.79 5.41
N ILE A 764 5.65 -14.50 6.52
CA ILE A 764 6.54 -14.01 7.59
C ILE A 764 7.93 -13.63 7.04
N ASP A 765 8.45 -14.43 6.09
CA ASP A 765 9.72 -14.24 5.37
C ASP A 765 9.53 -14.10 3.85
N GLY A 766 8.36 -13.66 3.39
CA GLY A 766 8.01 -13.63 1.97
C GLY A 766 7.30 -12.34 1.55
N GLY A 767 7.47 -11.96 0.30
CA GLY A 767 6.99 -10.67 -0.18
C GLY A 767 7.40 -10.35 -1.61
N GLY A 768 7.36 -9.07 -1.96
CA GLY A 768 7.86 -8.61 -3.24
C GLY A 768 7.94 -7.10 -3.33
N LEU A 769 8.85 -6.61 -4.16
CA LEU A 769 8.96 -5.21 -4.54
C LEU A 769 8.57 -5.07 -6.02
N THR A 770 7.87 -3.99 -6.35
CA THR A 770 7.68 -3.52 -7.71
C THR A 770 8.01 -2.04 -7.72
N ALA A 771 8.81 -1.59 -8.68
CA ALA A 771 9.12 -0.19 -8.88
C ALA A 771 9.01 0.12 -10.37
N ALA A 772 8.05 0.96 -10.74
CA ALA A 772 7.92 1.50 -12.09
C ALA A 772 8.48 2.92 -12.11
N PHE A 773 9.32 3.20 -13.10
CA PHE A 773 9.93 4.49 -13.35
C PHE A 773 9.54 4.92 -14.76
N ARG A 774 8.97 6.10 -14.91
CA ARG A 774 8.78 6.74 -16.20
C ARG A 774 9.77 7.89 -16.31
N LEU A 775 10.50 7.90 -17.41
CA LEU A 775 11.46 8.93 -17.69
C LEU A 775 11.32 9.36 -19.15
N GLY A 776 10.74 10.55 -19.34
CA GLY A 776 10.27 10.97 -20.67
C GLY A 776 9.19 10.02 -21.22
N ALA A 777 9.40 9.51 -22.43
CA ALA A 777 8.47 8.59 -23.08
C ALA A 777 8.67 7.11 -22.68
N ASP A 778 9.76 6.78 -21.99
CA ASP A 778 10.12 5.39 -21.67
C ASP A 778 9.72 5.03 -20.23
N GLN A 779 8.96 3.94 -20.11
CA GLN A 779 8.62 3.32 -18.83
C GLN A 779 9.47 2.06 -18.63
N MET A 780 10.15 2.00 -17.50
CA MET A 780 10.86 0.82 -17.02
C MET A 780 10.22 0.30 -15.75
N THR A 781 10.10 -1.02 -15.64
CA THR A 781 9.56 -1.68 -14.45
C THR A 781 10.59 -2.64 -13.90
N LEU A 782 10.94 -2.44 -12.63
CA LEU A 782 11.72 -3.36 -11.81
C LEU A 782 10.78 -4.18 -10.93
N THR A 783 10.89 -5.49 -10.96
CA THR A 783 10.18 -6.39 -10.04
C THR A 783 11.18 -7.25 -9.28
N ALA A 784 10.94 -7.46 -7.99
CA ALA A 784 11.73 -8.35 -7.14
C ALA A 784 10.83 -9.18 -6.22
N PRO A 785 10.19 -10.26 -6.72
CA PRO A 785 9.53 -11.24 -5.86
C PRO A 785 10.53 -11.90 -4.91
N VAL A 786 10.12 -12.11 -3.66
CA VAL A 786 10.87 -12.84 -2.62
C VAL A 786 10.08 -14.09 -2.25
N ILE A 787 10.59 -15.25 -2.68
CA ILE A 787 10.01 -16.56 -2.37
C ILE A 787 11.05 -17.35 -1.56
N GLY A 788 10.72 -17.69 -0.32
CA GLY A 788 11.63 -18.44 0.57
C GLY A 788 12.94 -17.70 0.88
N GLY A 789 12.87 -16.37 1.04
CA GLY A 789 14.03 -15.52 1.35
C GLY A 789 14.98 -15.21 0.19
N LYS A 790 14.68 -15.64 -1.04
CA LYS A 790 15.50 -15.37 -2.24
C LYS A 790 14.78 -14.40 -3.18
N ALA A 791 15.45 -13.32 -3.57
CA ALA A 791 14.93 -12.33 -4.52
C ALA A 791 15.41 -12.62 -5.96
N VAL A 792 14.51 -12.50 -6.93
CA VAL A 792 14.84 -12.46 -8.36
C VAL A 792 14.45 -11.10 -8.90
N TYR A 793 15.41 -10.32 -9.38
CA TYR A 793 15.19 -8.98 -9.92
C TYR A 793 14.95 -9.07 -11.43
N THR A 794 13.88 -8.47 -11.92
CA THR A 794 13.58 -8.37 -13.36
C THR A 794 13.39 -6.91 -13.73
N LEU A 795 14.14 -6.41 -14.70
CA LEU A 795 13.95 -5.09 -15.28
C LEU A 795 13.36 -5.25 -16.68
N THR A 796 12.25 -4.58 -16.98
CA THR A 796 11.51 -4.68 -18.24
C THR A 796 11.11 -3.31 -18.77
N ASN A 797 11.04 -3.12 -20.10
CA ASN A 797 10.49 -1.90 -20.72
C ASN A 797 9.12 -2.12 -21.40
N LYS A 798 8.52 -1.04 -21.91
CA LYS A 798 7.25 -1.04 -22.66
C LYS A 798 7.23 -1.92 -23.92
N ASP A 799 8.39 -2.24 -24.49
CA ASP A 799 8.49 -3.16 -25.64
C ASP A 799 8.48 -4.64 -25.22
N GLY A 800 8.45 -4.95 -23.93
CA GLY A 800 8.54 -6.31 -23.38
C GLY A 800 9.96 -6.89 -23.37
N VAL A 801 10.98 -6.06 -23.59
CA VAL A 801 12.39 -6.45 -23.45
C VAL A 801 12.72 -6.50 -21.97
N SER A 802 13.34 -7.58 -21.51
CA SER A 802 13.63 -7.84 -20.10
C SER A 802 15.04 -8.39 -19.85
N VAL A 803 15.54 -8.12 -18.65
CA VAL A 803 16.73 -8.77 -18.05
C VAL A 803 16.38 -9.28 -16.66
N GLU A 804 16.87 -10.45 -16.30
CA GLU A 804 16.58 -11.12 -15.03
C GLU A 804 17.89 -11.46 -14.29
N VAL A 805 17.94 -11.17 -12.99
CA VAL A 805 19.10 -11.38 -12.12
C VAL A 805 18.63 -12.02 -10.81
N SER A 806 19.13 -13.20 -10.47
CA SER A 806 18.85 -13.81 -9.17
C SER A 806 19.88 -13.36 -8.13
N ALA A 807 19.44 -13.07 -6.90
CA ALA A 807 20.32 -12.68 -5.79
C ALA A 807 21.37 -13.74 -5.40
N VAL A 808 21.22 -14.97 -5.92
CA VAL A 808 22.08 -16.13 -5.62
C VAL A 808 22.96 -16.54 -6.79
N ASP A 809 22.74 -15.97 -7.98
CA ASP A 809 23.48 -16.33 -9.20
C ASP A 809 24.59 -15.31 -9.47
N THR A 810 25.84 -15.77 -9.39
CA THR A 810 27.02 -15.06 -9.87
C THR A 810 27.19 -15.24 -11.39
N GLN A 811 26.11 -15.12 -12.18
CA GLN A 811 26.21 -15.37 -13.62
C GLN A 811 27.09 -14.30 -14.29
N ASP A 812 28.11 -14.75 -15.02
CA ASP A 812 29.05 -13.91 -15.79
C ASP A 812 28.38 -13.13 -16.94
N LYS A 813 27.12 -13.46 -17.26
CA LYS A 813 26.34 -12.91 -18.36
C LYS A 813 24.87 -12.86 -17.99
N ILE A 814 24.23 -11.72 -18.20
CA ILE A 814 22.79 -11.54 -18.00
C ILE A 814 22.15 -11.44 -19.39
N ALA A 815 21.25 -12.37 -19.73
CA ALA A 815 20.60 -12.40 -21.03
C ALA A 815 19.57 -11.27 -21.20
N ILE A 816 19.58 -10.60 -22.35
CA ILE A 816 18.58 -9.63 -22.80
C ILE A 816 17.54 -10.41 -23.62
N LYS A 817 16.30 -10.48 -23.13
CA LYS A 817 15.24 -11.30 -23.71
C LYS A 817 14.06 -10.46 -24.18
N LEU A 818 13.46 -10.85 -25.30
CA LEU A 818 12.16 -10.37 -25.76
C LEU A 818 11.32 -11.59 -26.15
N ASN A 819 10.12 -11.72 -25.57
CA ASN A 819 9.25 -12.89 -25.79
C ASN A 819 9.94 -14.24 -25.51
N GLY A 820 10.80 -14.30 -24.49
CA GLY A 820 11.56 -15.49 -24.12
C GLY A 820 12.74 -15.83 -25.04
N LYS A 821 12.94 -15.09 -26.14
CA LYS A 821 14.08 -15.25 -27.05
C LYS A 821 15.21 -14.31 -26.67
N GLU A 822 16.45 -14.82 -26.69
CA GLU A 822 17.66 -14.05 -26.39
C GLU A 822 18.11 -13.22 -27.60
N TYR A 823 18.41 -11.93 -27.35
CA TYR A 823 18.88 -10.97 -28.35
C TYR A 823 20.24 -10.35 -28.00
N GLY A 824 20.77 -10.63 -26.81
CA GLY A 824 22.09 -10.20 -26.38
C GLY A 824 22.38 -10.58 -24.93
N TRP A 825 23.55 -10.17 -24.45
CA TRP A 825 24.01 -10.39 -23.07
C TRP A 825 24.66 -9.13 -22.52
N LEU A 826 24.33 -8.78 -21.28
CA LEU A 826 25.08 -7.83 -20.47
C LEU A 826 26.20 -8.55 -19.73
N TYR A 827 27.40 -7.99 -19.76
CA TYR A 827 28.55 -8.45 -18.99
C TYR A 827 29.49 -7.27 -18.76
N THR A 828 30.53 -7.48 -17.98
CA THR A 828 31.54 -6.45 -17.73
C THR A 828 32.80 -6.72 -18.53
N LEU A 829 33.29 -5.68 -19.20
CA LEU A 829 34.56 -5.69 -19.92
C LEU A 829 35.47 -4.63 -19.29
N ASN A 830 36.58 -5.04 -18.68
CA ASN A 830 37.54 -4.15 -18.00
C ASN A 830 36.90 -3.22 -16.95
N GLY A 831 35.91 -3.70 -16.20
CA GLY A 831 35.21 -2.92 -15.18
C GLY A 831 34.07 -2.04 -15.70
N LEU A 832 33.83 -2.00 -17.02
CA LEU A 832 32.72 -1.28 -17.63
C LEU A 832 31.57 -2.24 -18.02
N PRO A 833 30.31 -1.90 -17.72
CA PRO A 833 29.17 -2.67 -18.20
C PRO A 833 29.02 -2.51 -19.73
N VAL A 834 28.91 -3.64 -20.43
CA VAL A 834 28.78 -3.71 -21.89
C VAL A 834 27.69 -4.70 -22.27
N ALA A 835 26.85 -4.33 -23.23
CA ALA A 835 25.94 -5.23 -23.92
C ALA A 835 26.60 -5.74 -25.20
N LYS A 836 26.59 -7.07 -25.42
CA LYS A 836 26.87 -7.68 -26.73
C LYS A 836 25.59 -8.28 -27.29
N PHE A 837 25.28 -7.96 -28.53
CA PHE A 837 24.08 -8.45 -29.21
C PHE A 837 24.37 -9.63 -30.13
N THR A 838 23.31 -10.33 -30.56
CA THR A 838 23.42 -11.51 -31.44
C THR A 838 24.01 -11.20 -32.82
N ASP A 839 23.99 -9.94 -33.26
CA ASP A 839 24.67 -9.48 -34.48
C ASP A 839 26.16 -9.14 -34.28
N ASN A 840 26.70 -9.43 -33.09
CA ASN A 840 28.05 -9.09 -32.62
C ASN A 840 28.32 -7.59 -32.42
N SER A 841 27.32 -6.72 -32.50
CA SER A 841 27.47 -5.33 -32.06
C SER A 841 27.66 -5.23 -30.55
N LEU A 842 28.38 -4.20 -30.11
CA LEU A 842 28.68 -3.90 -28.72
C LEU A 842 28.16 -2.50 -28.36
N MET A 843 27.60 -2.36 -27.16
CA MET A 843 27.20 -1.06 -26.60
C MET A 843 27.69 -0.96 -25.16
N ALA A 844 28.37 0.14 -24.82
CA ALA A 844 28.69 0.45 -23.43
C ALA A 844 27.47 1.08 -22.74
N LEU A 845 27.28 0.79 -21.45
CA LEU A 845 26.24 1.38 -20.61
C LEU A 845 26.77 2.52 -19.74
#